data_AF-A0A7Y4ZAC6-F1
#
_entry.id   AF-A0A7Y4ZAC6-F1
#
_cell.length_a   1.000
_cell.length_b   1.000
_cell.length_c   1.000
_cell.angle_alpha   90.00
_cell.angle_beta   90.00
_cell.angle_gamma   90.00
#
_symmetry.space_group_name_H-M   'P 1'
#
loop_
_entity.id
_entity.type
_entity.pdbx_description
1 polymer ?
#
loop_
_entity_poly.entity_id
_entity_poly.type
_entity_poly.pdbx_seq_one_letter_code
_entity_poly.pdbx_strand_id
1 'polypeptide(L)'
;MGFHHPFQGFDHIITMVAVGIWAAQMRGKAIWLLPLTFVSVMTLGGLAGAASALPSAEIIVLLSGLVFSGFIARKVRFSTRINILIVAFFAFFHGFAHGHEISASASLVSYTFGFVMATLILHGAGILTSRFLPILFAFFIGTSVHAQEAETTRNDSNESEVKSEAKYKDAVELQEMTIVERADSQVGIADSASQGNVGQAQIKYRPLTRPAEVLETVPGLIATQHSGEGKANQYFLRGFNLDHGTDFLTQIEGVPVNQLSHSHGQGWTDTNFLIPELVQTLEYKKGNHYAENGDFASTGSANIKYFNNLPENIIKYTGGSFDYHRGLAAGSHKLGDGNVLAAFETVHNNGPWTVGNQYWKFNGVLRYSEEHEDSGWSVTAMAMKSDWNSTDQIAKRAVDNGTIGRFDALDPTDGGDSQRYSLTGEWHRQDAASETKLMAYAVYSKLDLFSNFTYFDGDNEATNPNGCAGLRGLRAGQKFDASIFNTCGDQFGQPDDRWTTGFKGSHTLFHKIGSADSETTFGLQIRNDNIQNALTKTHGQNQYDITREDTLWVTSISPYAENKTKWNDWFRTTVGVRFDGFRFDVSKSNQSANANETYDGLVSPKLSLVFGPWADTEFYLNGGMGYHSNDARGVNTVVNPVGGGNLDDEGNPITPADPLVRSYSAEIGARTTWVKGLQSTLAIWWLDIDSELLFVGDAGTTTASRPSRRYGIEFNNYYTPTEWLTLDADLSFSEARFRNNLDGAAGNYIPNSVETVIAAGATFHDFFKGWYGGPRLRYFGPRTLDETGDIKSEGTLLLSASLGYEFNKNLSFQAEVYNILNREDDGITYFYGSRLPGENDNVGNPVATDDFHFHPVEPVSFRLGFTAKF
;
A
#
# COMPACT_ATOMS: atom_id res chain seq x y z
N MET A 1 -0.11 -2.27 -29.77
CA MET A 1 0.74 -2.10 -30.98
C MET A 1 1.16 -0.65 -31.21
N GLY A 2 0.24 0.33 -31.30
CA GLY A 2 0.61 1.73 -31.62
C GLY A 2 1.57 2.44 -30.66
N PHE A 3 1.54 2.13 -29.35
CA PHE A 3 2.48 2.70 -28.37
C PHE A 3 3.93 2.24 -28.58
N HIS A 4 4.15 0.99 -28.97
CA HIS A 4 5.50 0.44 -29.17
C HIS A 4 6.13 0.94 -30.48
N HIS A 5 5.32 1.37 -31.44
CA HIS A 5 5.76 1.67 -32.81
C HIS A 5 6.84 2.77 -32.90
N PRO A 6 6.70 3.95 -32.25
CA PRO A 6 7.75 4.98 -32.30
C PRO A 6 9.10 4.55 -31.70
N PHE A 7 9.14 3.45 -30.96
CA PHE A 7 10.35 2.89 -30.35
C PHE A 7 11.06 1.85 -31.24
N GLN A 8 10.49 1.47 -32.39
CA GLN A 8 11.06 0.43 -33.28
C GLN A 8 12.05 0.98 -34.31
N GLY A 9 11.95 2.27 -34.67
CA GLY A 9 12.81 2.92 -35.67
C GLY A 9 13.72 4.00 -35.07
N PHE A 10 15.03 3.91 -35.35
CA PHE A 10 15.99 4.91 -34.88
C PHE A 10 15.72 6.32 -35.45
N ASP A 11 15.27 6.41 -36.68
CA ASP A 11 14.84 7.63 -37.36
C ASP A 11 13.71 8.35 -36.62
N HIS A 12 12.74 7.59 -36.09
CA HIS A 12 11.63 8.10 -35.31
C HIS A 12 12.10 8.58 -33.94
N ILE A 13 12.84 7.75 -33.20
CA ILE A 13 13.37 8.11 -31.88
C ILE A 13 14.21 9.39 -31.96
N ILE A 14 15.16 9.45 -32.92
CA ILE A 14 16.04 10.60 -33.11
C ILE A 14 15.21 11.86 -33.38
N THR A 15 14.22 11.78 -34.26
CA THR A 15 13.40 12.94 -34.63
C THR A 15 12.52 13.42 -33.48
N MET A 16 11.80 12.51 -32.80
CA MET A 16 10.90 12.89 -31.69
C MET A 16 11.67 13.49 -30.52
N VAL A 17 12.83 12.91 -30.17
CA VAL A 17 13.73 13.44 -29.14
C VAL A 17 14.33 14.77 -29.58
N ALA A 18 14.75 14.90 -30.85
CA ALA A 18 15.32 16.13 -31.39
C ALA A 18 14.31 17.30 -31.36
N VAL A 19 13.04 17.07 -31.70
CA VAL A 19 12.01 18.10 -31.59
C VAL A 19 11.83 18.55 -30.14
N GLY A 20 11.87 17.62 -29.18
CA GLY A 20 11.88 17.94 -27.74
C GLY A 20 13.08 18.79 -27.31
N ILE A 21 14.30 18.40 -27.71
CA ILE A 21 15.53 19.13 -27.41
C ILE A 21 15.48 20.55 -28.02
N TRP A 22 15.06 20.66 -29.27
CA TRP A 22 14.98 21.93 -29.98
C TRP A 22 13.90 22.85 -29.40
N ALA A 23 12.75 22.30 -29.00
CA ALA A 23 11.70 23.04 -28.29
C ALA A 23 12.22 23.64 -26.97
N ALA A 24 13.00 22.87 -26.20
CA ALA A 24 13.65 23.36 -24.98
C ALA A 24 14.68 24.48 -25.25
N GLN A 25 15.41 24.43 -26.37
CA GLN A 25 16.38 25.45 -26.75
C GLN A 25 15.75 26.81 -27.13
N MET A 26 14.52 26.81 -27.67
CA MET A 26 13.84 28.04 -28.12
C MET A 26 13.26 28.88 -26.97
N ARG A 27 13.06 28.30 -25.78
CA ARG A 27 12.47 28.93 -24.58
C ARG A 27 11.05 29.49 -24.78
N GLY A 28 10.38 29.89 -23.70
CA GLY A 28 9.04 30.47 -23.73
C GLY A 28 7.95 29.51 -24.25
N LYS A 29 6.93 30.04 -24.94
CA LYS A 29 5.78 29.25 -25.43
C LYS A 29 6.15 28.15 -26.45
N ALA A 30 7.34 28.24 -27.06
CA ALA A 30 7.81 27.26 -28.05
C ALA A 30 8.04 25.86 -27.45
N ILE A 31 8.30 25.77 -26.15
CA ILE A 31 8.49 24.49 -25.42
C ILE A 31 7.26 23.59 -25.59
N TRP A 32 6.06 24.16 -25.62
CA TRP A 32 4.80 23.43 -25.75
C TRP A 32 4.26 23.45 -27.18
N LEU A 33 4.42 24.56 -27.89
CA LEU A 33 3.88 24.72 -29.24
C LEU A 33 4.49 23.76 -30.26
N LEU A 34 5.80 23.47 -30.18
CA LEU A 34 6.44 22.59 -31.16
C LEU A 34 6.01 21.12 -31.00
N PRO A 35 6.05 20.50 -29.79
CA PRO A 35 5.54 19.14 -29.62
C PRO A 35 4.05 19.00 -29.97
N LEU A 36 3.21 19.97 -29.57
CA LEU A 36 1.77 19.92 -29.88
C LEU A 36 1.48 20.07 -31.38
N THR A 37 2.24 20.94 -32.07
CA THR A 37 2.16 21.05 -33.54
C THR A 37 2.57 19.75 -34.20
N PHE A 38 3.68 19.14 -33.74
CA PHE A 38 4.18 17.90 -34.30
C PHE A 38 3.11 16.80 -34.19
N VAL A 39 2.61 16.56 -32.99
CA VAL A 39 1.60 15.51 -32.75
C VAL A 39 0.32 15.76 -33.55
N SER A 40 -0.20 16.98 -33.54
CA SER A 40 -1.46 17.31 -34.23
C SER A 40 -1.36 17.15 -35.74
N VAL A 41 -0.26 17.63 -36.35
CA VAL A 41 -0.05 17.56 -37.80
C VAL A 41 0.34 16.15 -38.24
N MET A 42 1.05 15.40 -37.39
CA MET A 42 1.34 13.99 -37.61
C MET A 42 0.08 13.14 -37.63
N THR A 43 -0.90 13.38 -36.74
CA THR A 43 -2.19 12.70 -36.80
C THR A 43 -2.91 12.97 -38.13
N LEU A 44 -2.90 14.21 -38.63
CA LEU A 44 -3.46 14.56 -39.94
C LEU A 44 -2.72 13.86 -41.09
N GLY A 45 -1.39 13.78 -41.01
CA GLY A 45 -0.56 13.01 -41.94
C GLY A 45 -0.94 11.53 -41.96
N GLY A 46 -1.13 10.92 -40.79
CA GLY A 46 -1.54 9.53 -40.64
C GLY A 46 -2.87 9.21 -41.29
N LEU A 47 -3.86 10.10 -41.14
CA LEU A 47 -5.14 9.98 -41.83
C LEU A 47 -4.99 10.07 -43.36
N ALA A 48 -4.11 10.94 -43.86
CA ALA A 48 -3.86 11.08 -45.30
C ALA A 48 -3.09 9.88 -45.89
N GLY A 49 -2.11 9.34 -45.14
CA GLY A 49 -1.34 8.16 -45.53
C GLY A 49 -2.14 6.85 -45.48
N ALA A 50 -3.18 6.79 -44.65
CA ALA A 50 -4.14 5.68 -44.66
C ALA A 50 -5.01 5.66 -45.93
N ALA A 51 -5.18 6.81 -46.59
CA ALA A 51 -6.02 6.96 -47.78
C ALA A 51 -5.26 6.89 -49.11
N SER A 52 -3.93 7.04 -49.12
CA SER A 52 -3.12 7.09 -50.33
C SER A 52 -1.66 6.74 -50.07
N ALA A 53 -0.95 6.23 -51.09
CA ALA A 53 0.48 6.00 -51.02
C ALA A 53 1.25 7.10 -51.77
N LEU A 54 2.28 7.66 -51.14
CA LEU A 54 3.12 8.71 -51.71
C LEU A 54 4.57 8.18 -51.74
N PRO A 55 5.10 7.85 -52.93
CA PRO A 55 6.47 7.37 -53.05
C PRO A 55 7.43 8.42 -52.50
N SER A 56 8.41 8.01 -51.70
CA SER A 56 9.47 8.88 -51.11
C SER A 56 9.16 9.58 -49.78
N ALA A 57 8.05 9.28 -49.09
CA ALA A 57 7.80 9.84 -47.74
C ALA A 57 8.91 9.48 -46.74
N GLU A 58 9.47 8.27 -46.82
CA GLU A 58 10.60 7.80 -46.00
C GLU A 58 11.86 8.68 -46.17
N ILE A 59 12.13 9.20 -47.37
CA ILE A 59 13.28 10.08 -47.62
C ILE A 59 13.13 11.39 -46.83
N ILE A 60 11.90 11.90 -46.70
CA ILE A 60 11.61 13.14 -45.95
C ILE A 60 11.70 12.88 -44.43
N VAL A 61 11.27 11.70 -43.97
CA VAL A 61 11.45 11.26 -42.57
C VAL A 61 12.93 11.19 -42.20
N LEU A 62 13.76 10.52 -43.03
CA LEU A 62 15.21 10.45 -42.80
C LEU A 62 15.87 11.84 -42.85
N LEU A 63 15.45 12.71 -43.76
CA LEU A 63 15.96 14.08 -43.86
C LEU A 63 15.66 14.90 -42.59
N SER A 64 14.54 14.65 -41.93
CA SER A 64 14.13 15.39 -40.74
C SER A 64 15.13 15.24 -39.58
N GLY A 65 15.63 14.03 -39.34
CA GLY A 65 16.61 13.76 -38.28
C GLY A 65 17.89 14.54 -38.50
N LEU A 66 18.37 14.63 -39.75
CA LEU A 66 19.53 15.45 -40.13
C LEU A 66 19.28 16.95 -39.93
N VAL A 67 18.10 17.43 -40.35
CA VAL A 67 17.75 18.86 -40.26
C VAL A 67 17.61 19.30 -38.81
N PHE A 68 16.86 18.57 -37.98
CA PHE A 68 16.71 18.90 -36.56
C PHE A 68 18.04 18.78 -35.81
N SER A 69 18.82 17.73 -36.05
CA SER A 69 20.16 17.59 -35.46
C SER A 69 21.08 18.75 -35.85
N GLY A 70 21.04 19.19 -37.11
CA GLY A 70 21.78 20.36 -37.58
C GLY A 70 21.37 21.66 -36.89
N PHE A 71 20.07 21.87 -36.69
CA PHE A 71 19.56 23.05 -35.96
C PHE A 71 19.93 23.05 -34.49
N ILE A 72 19.86 21.89 -33.83
CA ILE A 72 20.25 21.71 -32.43
C ILE A 72 21.76 21.95 -32.26
N ALA A 73 22.59 21.34 -33.12
CA ALA A 73 24.04 21.45 -33.06
C ALA A 73 24.53 22.89 -33.30
N ARG A 74 23.91 23.61 -34.25
CA ARG A 74 24.24 25.01 -34.56
C ARG A 74 23.48 26.03 -33.71
N LYS A 75 22.62 25.59 -32.78
CA LYS A 75 21.75 26.44 -31.96
C LYS A 75 20.96 27.47 -32.79
N VAL A 76 20.46 27.07 -33.95
CA VAL A 76 19.75 27.96 -34.89
C VAL A 76 18.44 28.41 -34.26
N ARG A 77 18.17 29.73 -34.28
CA ARG A 77 16.96 30.34 -33.71
C ARG A 77 16.16 31.04 -34.81
N PHE A 78 15.06 30.44 -35.23
CA PHE A 78 14.07 31.12 -36.07
C PHE A 78 12.95 31.74 -35.23
N SER A 79 12.09 32.53 -35.86
CA SER A 79 10.85 32.98 -35.23
C SER A 79 9.92 31.79 -34.94
N THR A 80 9.09 31.89 -33.91
CA THR A 80 8.16 30.81 -33.52
C THR A 80 7.29 30.34 -34.69
N ARG A 81 6.87 31.27 -35.58
CA ARG A 81 6.10 30.93 -36.78
C ARG A 81 6.88 30.02 -37.74
N ILE A 82 8.16 30.32 -37.97
CA ILE A 82 9.02 29.51 -38.84
C ILE A 82 9.28 28.15 -38.21
N ASN A 83 9.52 28.07 -36.90
CA ASN A 83 9.71 26.79 -36.21
C ASN A 83 8.47 25.89 -36.32
N ILE A 84 7.27 26.47 -36.14
CA ILE A 84 6.00 25.75 -36.31
C ILE A 84 5.85 25.22 -37.73
N LEU A 85 6.17 26.02 -38.76
CA LEU A 85 6.09 25.58 -40.16
C LEU A 85 7.05 24.42 -40.48
N ILE A 86 8.29 24.50 -39.99
CA ILE A 86 9.30 23.44 -40.18
C ILE A 86 8.83 22.15 -39.50
N VAL A 87 8.38 22.25 -38.24
CA VAL A 87 7.89 21.11 -37.46
C VAL A 87 6.65 20.49 -38.11
N ALA A 88 5.68 21.31 -38.51
CA ALA A 88 4.46 20.86 -39.19
C ALA A 88 4.77 20.12 -40.50
N PHE A 89 5.72 20.63 -41.30
CA PHE A 89 6.13 19.99 -42.55
C PHE A 89 6.62 18.56 -42.30
N PHE A 90 7.62 18.37 -41.44
CA PHE A 90 8.16 17.04 -41.17
C PHE A 90 7.17 16.12 -40.44
N ALA A 91 6.38 16.68 -39.52
CA ALA A 91 5.35 15.94 -38.80
C ALA A 91 4.32 15.31 -39.74
N PHE A 92 3.88 16.05 -40.76
CA PHE A 92 2.93 15.55 -41.75
C PHE A 92 3.48 14.29 -42.45
N PHE A 93 4.75 14.29 -42.88
CA PHE A 93 5.34 13.16 -43.58
C PHE A 93 5.65 11.96 -42.68
N HIS A 94 5.96 12.16 -41.39
CA HIS A 94 6.01 11.06 -40.42
C HIS A 94 4.64 10.42 -40.27
N GLY A 95 3.62 11.24 -40.06
CA GLY A 95 2.24 10.78 -40.00
C GLY A 95 1.88 9.98 -41.24
N PHE A 96 2.16 10.55 -42.41
CA PHE A 96 1.86 9.94 -43.71
C PHE A 96 2.53 8.57 -43.90
N ALA A 97 3.80 8.42 -43.51
CA ALA A 97 4.50 7.14 -43.58
C ALA A 97 3.82 6.08 -42.70
N HIS A 98 3.44 6.42 -41.47
CA HIS A 98 2.74 5.50 -40.56
C HIS A 98 1.29 5.22 -40.95
N GLY A 99 0.64 6.15 -41.65
CA GLY A 99 -0.72 5.98 -42.14
C GLY A 99 -0.89 4.73 -43.00
N HIS A 100 0.16 4.32 -43.72
CA HIS A 100 0.16 3.11 -44.55
C HIS A 100 0.09 1.81 -43.73
N GLU A 101 0.73 1.80 -42.56
CA GLU A 101 0.86 0.65 -41.66
C GLU A 101 -0.40 0.43 -40.81
N ILE A 102 -1.26 1.44 -40.71
CA ILE A 102 -2.52 1.42 -39.96
C ILE A 102 -3.55 0.46 -40.57
N SER A 103 -3.41 0.09 -41.84
CA SER A 103 -4.36 -0.76 -42.57
C SER A 103 -4.48 -2.21 -42.05
N ALA A 104 -3.60 -2.65 -41.13
CA ALA A 104 -3.55 -4.03 -40.63
C ALA A 104 -3.91 -4.21 -39.13
N SER A 105 -4.34 -3.18 -38.39
CA SER A 105 -4.54 -3.28 -36.92
C SER A 105 -6.01 -3.21 -36.47
N ALA A 106 -6.36 -3.98 -35.44
CA ALA A 106 -7.72 -4.23 -34.96
C ALA A 106 -8.42 -3.05 -34.22
N SER A 107 -7.92 -1.82 -34.28
CA SER A 107 -8.64 -0.61 -33.83
C SER A 107 -7.82 0.65 -34.14
N LEU A 108 -8.27 1.43 -35.13
CA LEU A 108 -7.66 2.71 -35.55
C LEU A 108 -7.50 3.69 -34.37
N VAL A 109 -8.48 3.71 -33.48
CA VAL A 109 -8.51 4.61 -32.31
C VAL A 109 -7.44 4.24 -31.28
N SER A 110 -7.34 2.95 -30.93
CA SER A 110 -6.34 2.48 -29.95
C SER A 110 -4.91 2.65 -30.45
N TYR A 111 -4.68 2.40 -31.74
CA TYR A 111 -3.38 2.59 -32.38
C TYR A 111 -2.97 4.08 -32.34
N THR A 112 -3.87 4.96 -32.78
CA THR A 112 -3.62 6.41 -32.81
C THR A 112 -3.35 6.96 -31.40
N PHE A 113 -4.12 6.53 -30.40
CA PHE A 113 -3.93 6.98 -29.03
C PHE A 113 -2.57 6.54 -28.45
N GLY A 114 -2.22 5.26 -28.62
CA GLY A 114 -0.92 4.74 -28.16
C GLY A 114 0.25 5.44 -28.85
N PHE A 115 0.14 5.66 -30.16
CA PHE A 115 1.17 6.32 -30.97
C PHE A 115 1.37 7.80 -30.58
N VAL A 116 0.28 8.54 -30.35
CA VAL A 116 0.31 9.92 -29.85
C VAL A 116 0.98 9.98 -28.47
N MET A 117 0.61 9.07 -27.55
CA MET A 117 1.18 9.04 -26.20
C MET A 117 2.69 8.77 -26.21
N ALA A 118 3.12 7.75 -26.96
CA ALA A 118 4.54 7.42 -27.12
C ALA A 118 5.35 8.59 -27.71
N THR A 119 4.78 9.28 -28.70
CA THR A 119 5.40 10.45 -29.31
C THR A 119 5.54 11.60 -28.30
N LEU A 120 4.52 11.89 -27.50
CA LEU A 120 4.59 12.91 -26.44
C LEU A 120 5.66 12.58 -25.39
N ILE A 121 5.79 11.29 -25.01
CA ILE A 121 6.83 10.82 -24.08
C ILE A 121 8.23 11.09 -24.67
N LEU A 122 8.47 10.75 -25.93
CA LEU A 122 9.77 10.98 -26.58
C LEU A 122 10.11 12.47 -26.70
N HIS A 123 9.14 13.34 -27.00
CA HIS A 123 9.32 14.79 -26.96
C HIS A 123 9.66 15.27 -25.54
N GLY A 124 8.96 14.76 -24.53
CA GLY A 124 9.24 15.01 -23.12
C GLY A 124 10.66 14.61 -22.74
N ALA A 125 11.10 13.41 -23.13
CA ALA A 125 12.46 12.92 -22.92
C ALA A 125 13.51 13.85 -23.55
N GLY A 126 13.26 14.37 -24.76
CA GLY A 126 14.13 15.38 -25.38
C GLY A 126 14.20 16.70 -24.61
N ILE A 127 13.06 17.19 -24.10
CA ILE A 127 13.00 18.40 -23.27
C ILE A 127 13.80 18.20 -21.98
N LEU A 128 13.61 17.05 -21.30
CA LEU A 128 14.33 16.70 -20.08
C LEU A 128 15.83 16.60 -20.36
N THR A 129 16.24 15.88 -21.42
CA THR A 129 17.65 15.75 -21.82
C THR A 129 18.31 17.11 -22.03
N SER A 130 17.66 18.02 -22.76
CA SER A 130 18.18 19.38 -23.02
C SER A 130 18.35 20.22 -21.74
N ARG A 131 17.54 19.96 -20.70
CA ARG A 131 17.59 20.67 -19.42
C ARG A 131 18.57 20.05 -18.42
N PHE A 132 18.70 18.73 -18.38
CA PHE A 132 19.56 18.02 -17.43
C PHE A 132 20.99 17.81 -17.93
N LEU A 133 21.23 17.70 -19.24
CA LEU A 133 22.58 17.48 -19.78
C LEU A 133 23.58 18.61 -19.42
N PRO A 134 23.21 19.92 -19.43
CA PRO A 134 24.09 20.98 -18.95
C PRO A 134 24.39 20.88 -17.44
N ILE A 135 23.42 20.38 -16.66
CA ILE A 135 23.57 20.18 -15.21
C ILE A 135 24.54 19.02 -14.96
N LEU A 136 24.39 17.90 -15.68
CA LEU A 136 25.32 16.76 -15.64
C LEU A 136 26.73 17.15 -16.13
N PHE A 137 26.87 17.99 -17.16
CA PHE A 137 28.19 18.50 -17.58
C PHE A 137 28.81 19.46 -16.55
N ALA A 138 27.98 20.25 -15.85
CA ALA A 138 28.43 21.07 -14.74
C ALA A 138 28.88 20.21 -13.54
N PHE A 139 28.29 19.03 -13.34
CA PHE A 139 28.75 18.03 -12.36
C PHE A 139 30.18 17.51 -12.65
N PHE A 140 30.58 17.36 -13.93
CA PHE A 140 31.89 16.81 -14.30
C PHE A 140 33.01 17.86 -14.49
N ILE A 141 32.67 19.12 -14.77
CA ILE A 141 33.65 20.18 -15.06
C ILE A 141 33.66 21.27 -13.97
N GLY A 142 32.56 21.45 -13.23
CA GLY A 142 32.38 22.53 -12.25
C GLY A 142 32.93 22.24 -10.86
N THR A 143 34.17 21.74 -10.75
CA THR A 143 34.95 21.76 -9.50
C THR A 143 35.97 22.89 -9.52
N SER A 144 35.57 24.09 -9.94
CA SER A 144 36.29 25.34 -9.67
C SER A 144 35.57 26.48 -10.41
N VAL A 145 35.41 27.62 -9.74
CA VAL A 145 34.88 28.87 -10.31
C VAL A 145 33.35 28.90 -10.44
N HIS A 146 32.64 29.22 -9.35
CA HIS A 146 31.54 30.22 -9.28
C HIS A 146 30.96 30.27 -7.85
N ALA A 147 31.83 30.51 -6.87
CA ALA A 147 31.45 30.90 -5.51
C ALA A 147 31.99 32.30 -5.23
N GLN A 148 31.69 33.27 -6.10
CA GLN A 148 32.08 34.67 -5.87
C GLN A 148 31.36 35.64 -6.81
N GLU A 149 30.03 35.73 -6.76
CA GLU A 149 29.29 36.93 -7.24
C GLU A 149 27.80 36.84 -6.89
N ALA A 150 27.45 37.12 -5.64
CA ALA A 150 26.11 37.61 -5.28
C ALA A 150 26.10 38.23 -3.87
N GLU A 151 27.11 39.03 -3.54
CA GLU A 151 27.14 39.76 -2.26
C GLU A 151 27.73 41.16 -2.47
N THR A 152 27.08 41.96 -3.32
CA THR A 152 27.22 43.42 -3.32
C THR A 152 26.10 44.04 -4.14
N THR A 153 25.01 44.44 -3.48
CA THR A 153 24.32 45.73 -3.67
C THR A 153 23.02 45.73 -2.88
N ARG A 154 23.05 46.35 -1.69
CA ARG A 154 22.11 47.38 -1.24
C ARG A 154 22.25 47.57 0.27
N ASN A 155 22.93 48.65 0.64
CA ASN A 155 22.72 49.31 1.93
C ASN A 155 22.36 50.78 1.66
N ASP A 156 21.64 51.33 2.64
CA ASP A 156 21.09 52.68 2.82
C ASP A 156 19.69 52.87 2.19
N SER A 157 18.63 53.21 2.93
CA SER A 157 18.55 54.01 4.16
C SER A 157 17.21 53.81 4.90
N ASN A 158 17.22 53.49 6.20
CA ASN A 158 16.71 54.34 7.30
C ASN A 158 16.58 53.54 8.60
N GLU A 159 17.43 53.92 9.55
CA GLU A 159 17.34 53.60 10.97
C GLU A 159 16.12 54.28 11.62
N SER A 160 15.50 53.56 12.57
CA SER A 160 15.19 54.14 13.88
C SER A 160 15.02 53.02 14.93
N GLU A 161 16.03 52.93 15.81
CA GLU A 161 16.03 52.61 17.26
C GLU A 161 15.25 51.36 17.72
N VAL A 162 15.85 50.37 18.41
CA VAL A 162 16.40 50.49 19.77
C VAL A 162 17.60 49.53 19.98
N LYS A 163 18.69 50.04 20.55
CA LYS A 163 19.80 49.25 21.10
C LYS A 163 19.54 48.93 22.58
N SER A 164 19.68 47.65 22.97
CA SER A 164 20.47 47.31 24.18
C SER A 164 20.91 45.85 24.19
N GLU A 165 22.23 45.68 24.03
CA GLU A 165 23.10 44.67 24.63
C GLU A 165 22.89 43.18 24.34
N ALA A 166 23.77 42.69 23.46
CA ALA A 166 24.06 41.29 23.20
C ALA A 166 24.81 40.62 24.37
N LYS A 167 24.50 39.36 24.62
CA LYS A 167 25.47 38.36 25.09
C LYS A 167 25.11 36.98 24.58
N TYR A 168 25.89 36.53 23.60
CA TYR A 168 26.16 35.16 23.14
C TYR A 168 25.08 34.08 23.41
N LYS A 169 24.34 33.74 22.35
CA LYS A 169 23.88 32.37 22.06
C LYS A 169 23.68 32.26 20.55
N ASP A 170 24.75 31.89 19.83
CA ASP A 170 24.56 31.19 18.56
C ASP A 170 24.18 29.74 18.93
N ALA A 171 22.95 29.57 19.42
CA ALA A 171 22.27 28.30 19.35
C ALA A 171 21.58 28.33 17.99
N VAL A 172 21.96 27.40 17.10
CA VAL A 172 21.12 27.06 15.96
C VAL A 172 19.83 26.50 16.56
N GLU A 173 18.81 27.35 16.70
CA GLU A 173 17.45 26.90 16.96
C GLU A 173 17.03 26.12 15.72
N LEU A 174 17.13 24.79 15.81
CA LEU A 174 16.40 23.91 14.91
C LEU A 174 14.92 24.10 15.25
N GLN A 175 14.23 24.97 14.49
CA GLN A 175 12.79 25.08 14.60
C GLN A 175 12.18 23.71 14.31
N GLU A 176 11.38 23.21 15.25
CA GLU A 176 10.62 21.99 15.09
C GLU A 176 9.66 22.15 13.90
N MET A 177 9.97 21.50 12.77
CA MET A 177 9.05 21.43 11.64
C MET A 177 8.14 20.23 11.87
N THR A 178 6.95 20.45 12.43
CA THR A 178 5.92 19.41 12.50
C THR A 178 5.35 19.17 11.10
N ILE A 179 5.82 18.14 10.43
CA ILE A 179 5.26 17.70 9.15
C ILE A 179 4.03 16.86 9.44
N VAL A 180 2.85 17.40 9.13
CA VAL A 180 1.59 16.70 9.35
C VAL A 180 0.97 16.26 8.02
N GLU A 181 1.19 17.03 6.95
CA GLU A 181 0.48 16.89 5.67
C GLU A 181 1.39 16.42 4.54
N ARG A 182 0.82 15.73 3.55
CA ARG A 182 1.56 15.36 2.31
C ARG A 182 1.92 16.59 1.48
N ALA A 183 1.25 17.72 1.69
CA ALA A 183 1.53 18.99 1.01
C ALA A 183 2.77 19.69 1.54
N ASP A 184 3.22 19.33 2.75
CA ASP A 184 4.42 19.88 3.37
C ASP A 184 5.66 19.35 2.63
N SER A 185 6.56 20.25 2.25
CA SER A 185 7.77 19.83 1.54
C SER A 185 8.61 18.94 2.44
N GLN A 186 8.90 17.74 1.95
CA GLN A 186 9.81 16.79 2.60
C GLN A 186 11.26 16.94 2.10
N VAL A 187 11.51 17.91 1.23
CA VAL A 187 12.85 18.20 0.70
C VAL A 187 13.74 18.66 1.85
N GLY A 188 14.89 18.02 2.01
CA GLY A 188 15.82 18.27 3.12
C GLY A 188 15.48 17.50 4.41
N ILE A 189 14.39 16.74 4.43
CA ILE A 189 13.93 16.01 5.62
C ILE A 189 13.89 14.50 5.34
N ALA A 190 13.16 14.06 4.31
CA ALA A 190 13.03 12.65 3.99
C ALA A 190 14.38 11.97 3.65
N ASP A 191 14.49 10.70 3.99
CA ASP A 191 15.67 9.87 3.74
C ASP A 191 15.58 9.06 2.43
N SER A 192 14.38 8.91 1.85
CA SER A 192 14.17 8.30 0.52
C SER A 192 13.04 8.94 -0.28
N ALA A 193 12.92 8.58 -1.56
CA ALA A 193 11.79 9.00 -2.39
C ALA A 193 10.46 8.35 -1.96
N SER A 194 10.54 7.14 -1.41
CA SER A 194 9.37 6.35 -0.96
C SER A 194 9.00 6.55 0.51
N GLN A 195 9.22 7.74 1.05
CA GLN A 195 8.82 8.17 2.40
C GLN A 195 7.84 9.34 2.32
N GLY A 196 6.84 9.39 3.20
CA GLY A 196 6.01 10.58 3.32
C GLY A 196 4.98 10.50 4.43
N ASN A 197 4.28 11.61 4.61
CA ASN A 197 3.20 11.76 5.58
C ASN A 197 1.89 12.06 4.85
N VAL A 198 0.78 11.62 5.43
CA VAL A 198 -0.58 11.85 4.95
C VAL A 198 -1.38 12.41 6.11
N GLY A 199 -1.80 13.67 6.01
CA GLY A 199 -2.57 14.32 7.05
C GLY A 199 -4.08 14.20 6.85
N GLN A 200 -4.82 14.68 7.85
CA GLN A 200 -6.27 14.54 7.90
C GLN A 200 -6.99 15.25 6.76
N ALA A 201 -6.41 16.33 6.21
CA ALA A 201 -6.99 17.05 5.07
C ALA A 201 -7.16 16.15 3.84
N GLN A 202 -6.33 15.11 3.71
CA GLN A 202 -6.45 14.16 2.62
C GLN A 202 -7.41 13.01 2.91
N ILE A 203 -7.53 12.58 4.17
CA ILE A 203 -8.35 11.43 4.56
C ILE A 203 -9.83 11.83 4.63
N LYS A 204 -10.13 13.02 5.19
CA LYS A 204 -11.48 13.52 5.47
C LYS A 204 -12.44 13.46 4.28
N TYR A 205 -11.95 13.70 3.06
CA TYR A 205 -12.78 13.81 1.86
C TYR A 205 -12.75 12.57 0.96
N ARG A 206 -11.96 11.55 1.34
CA ARG A 206 -11.90 10.30 0.60
C ARG A 206 -13.16 9.47 0.89
N PRO A 207 -13.87 8.96 -0.14
CA PRO A 207 -14.89 7.95 0.07
C PRO A 207 -14.18 6.67 0.53
N LEU A 208 -14.50 6.21 1.75
CA LEU A 208 -13.91 5.02 2.35
C LEU A 208 -15.02 3.99 2.60
N THR A 209 -14.93 2.83 1.96
CA THR A 209 -15.88 1.74 2.22
C THR A 209 -15.67 1.16 3.62
N ARG A 210 -14.41 1.11 4.06
CA ARG A 210 -13.92 0.47 5.29
C ARG A 210 -12.67 1.19 5.86
N PRO A 211 -12.34 1.02 7.16
CA PRO A 211 -11.19 1.68 7.78
C PRO A 211 -9.83 1.31 7.15
N ALA A 212 -9.66 0.07 6.69
CA ALA A 212 -8.40 -0.39 6.09
C ALA A 212 -7.98 0.43 4.85
N GLU A 213 -8.92 1.06 4.15
CA GLU A 213 -8.63 1.92 2.99
C GLU A 213 -7.88 3.20 3.36
N VAL A 214 -7.77 3.56 4.65
CA VAL A 214 -6.83 4.60 5.10
C VAL A 214 -5.38 4.24 4.73
N LEU A 215 -5.03 2.95 4.73
CA LEU A 215 -3.70 2.50 4.30
C LEU A 215 -3.48 2.65 2.79
N GLU A 216 -4.53 2.73 1.96
CA GLU A 216 -4.39 2.99 0.50
C GLU A 216 -3.90 4.41 0.19
N THR A 217 -3.72 5.24 1.22
CA THR A 217 -3.04 6.53 1.10
C THR A 217 -1.51 6.36 1.01
N VAL A 218 -0.98 5.18 1.35
CA VAL A 218 0.39 4.77 1.04
C VAL A 218 0.47 4.46 -0.45
N PRO A 219 1.32 5.15 -1.22
CA PRO A 219 1.35 4.97 -2.68
C PRO A 219 1.67 3.53 -3.08
N GLY A 220 0.83 2.96 -3.95
CA GLY A 220 0.96 1.59 -4.44
C GLY A 220 0.33 0.51 -3.53
N LEU A 221 -0.21 0.88 -2.37
CA LEU A 221 -0.91 -0.05 -1.47
C LEU A 221 -2.38 -0.18 -1.87
N ILE A 222 -2.87 -1.41 -1.88
CA ILE A 222 -4.27 -1.75 -2.15
C ILE A 222 -4.81 -2.64 -1.02
N ALA A 223 -6.02 -2.35 -0.53
CA ALA A 223 -6.72 -3.13 0.47
C ALA A 223 -7.96 -3.82 -0.14
N THR A 224 -8.03 -5.14 -0.11
CA THR A 224 -9.17 -5.93 -0.58
C THR A 224 -9.86 -6.64 0.58
N GLN A 225 -11.02 -7.23 0.29
CA GLN A 225 -11.75 -8.08 1.20
C GLN A 225 -12.07 -9.38 0.48
N HIS A 226 -11.91 -10.49 1.18
CA HIS A 226 -12.06 -11.84 0.65
C HIS A 226 -13.15 -12.67 1.32
N SER A 227 -13.73 -12.13 2.41
CA SER A 227 -14.63 -12.87 3.28
C SER A 227 -15.93 -12.13 3.62
N GLY A 228 -16.00 -10.82 3.39
CA GLY A 228 -17.07 -9.98 3.91
C GLY A 228 -16.56 -9.10 5.06
N GLU A 229 -17.44 -8.42 5.78
CA GLU A 229 -17.00 -7.50 6.85
C GLU A 229 -16.50 -8.26 8.10
N GLY A 230 -15.79 -7.56 8.99
CA GLY A 230 -15.36 -8.08 10.30
C GLY A 230 -14.03 -8.84 10.31
N LYS A 231 -13.73 -9.64 9.29
CA LYS A 231 -12.40 -10.24 9.11
C LYS A 231 -11.36 -9.19 8.69
N ALA A 232 -10.10 -9.39 9.06
CA ALA A 232 -9.01 -8.51 8.61
C ALA A 232 -8.98 -8.43 7.07
N ASN A 233 -8.56 -7.28 6.56
CA ASN A 233 -8.41 -7.07 5.13
C ASN A 233 -7.14 -7.73 4.60
N GLN A 234 -7.10 -7.91 3.28
CA GLN A 234 -5.91 -8.34 2.58
C GLN A 234 -5.25 -7.18 1.86
N TYR A 235 -3.92 -7.15 1.87
CA TYR A 235 -3.15 -6.02 1.36
C TYR A 235 -2.19 -6.42 0.24
N PHE A 236 -1.98 -5.50 -0.70
CA PHE A 236 -0.99 -5.65 -1.76
C PHE A 236 -0.09 -4.42 -1.81
N LEU A 237 1.21 -4.64 -1.99
CA LEU A 237 2.20 -3.57 -2.18
C LEU A 237 3.45 -4.14 -2.88
N ARG A 238 3.99 -3.41 -3.87
CA ARG A 238 5.28 -3.77 -4.53
C ARG A 238 5.34 -5.23 -5.03
N GLY A 239 4.24 -5.76 -5.55
CA GLY A 239 4.17 -7.15 -6.05
C GLY A 239 4.09 -8.22 -4.96
N PHE A 240 3.93 -7.83 -3.70
CA PHE A 240 3.57 -8.75 -2.62
C PHE A 240 2.05 -8.89 -2.55
N ASN A 241 1.60 -10.14 -2.38
CA ASN A 241 0.41 -10.42 -1.62
C ASN A 241 0.83 -10.44 -0.15
N LEU A 242 0.49 -9.39 0.59
CA LEU A 242 0.84 -9.29 2.00
C LEU A 242 -0.09 -10.14 2.87
N ASP A 243 -1.06 -10.84 2.27
CA ASP A 243 -2.17 -11.46 2.97
C ASP A 243 -2.77 -10.45 3.97
N HIS A 244 -2.88 -10.81 5.25
CA HIS A 244 -3.33 -9.92 6.30
C HIS A 244 -2.24 -8.99 6.87
N GLY A 245 -1.09 -8.80 6.20
CA GLY A 245 -0.07 -7.80 6.56
C GLY A 245 1.36 -8.32 6.78
N THR A 246 1.69 -9.55 6.39
CA THR A 246 2.93 -10.25 6.81
C THR A 246 4.24 -9.56 6.42
N ASP A 247 4.29 -8.82 5.32
CA ASP A 247 5.52 -8.10 4.91
C ASP A 247 5.37 -6.57 4.93
N PHE A 248 4.35 -6.06 5.63
CA PHE A 248 4.17 -4.62 5.86
C PHE A 248 3.82 -4.30 7.31
N LEU A 249 4.74 -3.61 8.00
CA LEU A 249 4.58 -3.24 9.40
C LEU A 249 3.53 -2.12 9.55
N THR A 250 2.37 -2.46 10.10
CA THR A 250 1.30 -1.52 10.39
C THR A 250 1.28 -1.17 11.88
N GLN A 251 1.25 0.12 12.18
CA GLN A 251 1.23 0.64 13.54
C GLN A 251 0.10 1.66 13.71
N ILE A 252 -0.55 1.63 14.87
CA ILE A 252 -1.50 2.66 15.32
C ILE A 252 -1.04 3.11 16.69
N GLU A 253 -0.84 4.42 16.88
CA GLU A 253 -0.21 4.97 18.07
C GLU A 253 1.17 4.35 18.34
N GLY A 254 1.93 3.99 17.29
CA GLY A 254 3.20 3.27 17.40
C GLY A 254 3.10 1.84 17.97
N VAL A 255 1.92 1.34 18.29
CA VAL A 255 1.70 -0.06 18.69
C VAL A 255 1.59 -0.91 17.42
N PRO A 256 2.39 -1.98 17.26
CA PRO A 256 2.25 -2.90 16.14
C PRO A 256 0.85 -3.52 16.10
N VAL A 257 0.24 -3.52 14.92
CA VAL A 257 -1.04 -4.18 14.67
C VAL A 257 -0.80 -5.64 14.28
N ASN A 258 0.26 -5.93 13.51
CA ASN A 258 0.65 -7.26 13.08
C ASN A 258 0.83 -8.24 14.25
N GLN A 259 0.13 -9.36 14.21
CA GLN A 259 0.15 -10.42 15.23
C GLN A 259 1.00 -11.62 14.77
N LEU A 260 1.99 -12.01 15.60
CA LEU A 260 2.86 -13.16 15.34
C LEU A 260 2.13 -14.47 15.66
N SER A 261 2.39 -15.53 14.92
CA SER A 261 1.85 -16.88 15.15
C SER A 261 0.33 -16.86 15.37
N HIS A 262 -0.39 -16.12 14.53
CA HIS A 262 -1.84 -15.97 14.65
C HIS A 262 -2.58 -17.17 14.07
N SER A 263 -3.71 -17.54 14.67
CA SER A 263 -4.48 -18.74 14.30
C SER A 263 -4.78 -18.81 12.80
N HIS A 264 -5.10 -17.66 12.19
CA HIS A 264 -5.41 -17.55 10.76
C HIS A 264 -4.18 -17.48 9.86
N GLY A 265 -3.16 -16.68 10.20
CA GLY A 265 -2.02 -16.44 9.32
C GLY A 265 -0.99 -15.50 9.92
N GLN A 266 0.27 -15.65 9.53
CA GLN A 266 1.38 -14.89 10.10
C GLN A 266 1.25 -13.40 9.80
N GLY A 267 1.45 -12.53 10.81
CA GLY A 267 1.43 -11.08 10.61
C GLY A 267 0.02 -10.48 10.47
N TRP A 268 -1.01 -11.15 10.97
CA TRP A 268 -2.41 -10.71 10.95
C TRP A 268 -2.59 -9.25 11.42
N THR A 269 -3.17 -8.42 10.54
CA THR A 269 -3.34 -6.98 10.70
C THR A 269 -4.80 -6.59 10.52
N ASP A 270 -5.56 -6.67 11.61
CA ASP A 270 -6.93 -6.16 11.66
C ASP A 270 -6.96 -4.68 12.07
N THR A 271 -7.38 -3.81 11.14
CA THR A 271 -7.53 -2.36 11.37
C THR A 271 -8.97 -1.95 11.70
N ASN A 272 -9.90 -2.87 11.95
CA ASN A 272 -11.31 -2.53 12.21
C ASN A 272 -11.50 -1.60 13.42
N PHE A 273 -10.55 -1.57 14.36
CA PHE A 273 -10.55 -0.67 15.52
C PHE A 273 -10.10 0.77 15.22
N LEU A 274 -9.64 1.05 14.00
CA LEU A 274 -9.26 2.39 13.55
C LEU A 274 -10.50 3.27 13.38
N ILE A 275 -10.45 4.50 13.89
CA ILE A 275 -11.47 5.53 13.66
C ILE A 275 -10.84 6.62 12.78
N PRO A 276 -11.16 6.67 11.47
CA PRO A 276 -10.50 7.57 10.52
C PRO A 276 -10.58 9.06 10.90
N GLU A 277 -11.67 9.50 11.52
CA GLU A 277 -11.85 10.89 11.94
C GLU A 277 -10.87 11.34 13.04
N LEU A 278 -10.26 10.39 13.77
CA LEU A 278 -9.26 10.69 14.81
C LEU A 278 -7.83 10.78 14.26
N VAL A 279 -7.59 10.31 13.04
CA VAL A 279 -6.26 10.32 12.42
C VAL A 279 -5.79 11.75 12.23
N GLN A 280 -4.67 12.09 12.85
CA GLN A 280 -3.95 13.32 12.60
C GLN A 280 -3.01 13.16 11.42
N THR A 281 -2.22 12.08 11.42
CA THR A 281 -1.29 11.77 10.35
C THR A 281 -1.07 10.27 10.20
N LEU A 282 -0.76 9.84 8.99
CA LEU A 282 -0.22 8.53 8.66
C LEU A 282 1.18 8.75 8.05
N GLU A 283 2.19 8.22 8.71
CA GLU A 283 3.58 8.26 8.27
C GLU A 283 3.94 6.93 7.61
N TYR A 284 4.49 6.97 6.39
CA TYR A 284 4.91 5.77 5.67
C TYR A 284 6.37 5.81 5.27
N LYS A 285 7.00 4.63 5.31
CA LYS A 285 8.40 4.39 4.98
C LYS A 285 8.50 3.08 4.23
N LYS A 286 8.78 3.10 2.92
CA LYS A 286 8.92 1.87 2.12
C LYS A 286 10.38 1.47 1.93
N GLY A 287 10.64 0.16 1.93
CA GLY A 287 11.97 -0.44 1.87
C GLY A 287 12.64 -0.67 3.23
N ASN A 288 13.79 -1.35 3.22
CA ASN A 288 14.44 -1.93 4.41
C ASN A 288 15.52 -1.05 5.04
N HIS A 289 15.64 0.21 4.64
CA HIS A 289 16.76 1.09 5.01
C HIS A 289 16.51 1.96 6.26
N TYR A 290 15.47 1.70 7.04
CA TYR A 290 15.16 2.41 8.30
C TYR A 290 15.48 1.56 9.54
N ALA A 291 16.32 2.04 10.47
CA ALA A 291 16.82 1.24 11.59
C ALA A 291 15.76 0.93 12.66
N GLU A 292 14.83 1.86 12.87
CA GLU A 292 13.71 1.71 13.79
C GLU A 292 12.69 0.64 13.37
N ASN A 293 12.62 0.31 12.08
CA ASN A 293 11.70 -0.66 11.53
C ASN A 293 12.29 -2.07 11.59
N GLY A 294 11.58 -2.97 12.26
CA GLY A 294 11.97 -4.37 12.49
C GLY A 294 11.04 -5.35 11.79
N ASP A 295 10.56 -6.34 12.54
CA ASP A 295 9.70 -7.41 12.06
C ASP A 295 8.53 -6.93 11.19
N PHE A 296 8.22 -7.71 10.16
CA PHE A 296 7.23 -7.44 9.11
C PHE A 296 7.50 -6.20 8.22
N ALA A 297 8.60 -5.46 8.39
CA ALA A 297 8.85 -4.25 7.60
C ALA A 297 9.58 -4.49 6.26
N SER A 298 9.53 -5.69 5.69
CA SER A 298 10.24 -6.08 4.45
C SER A 298 9.86 -5.24 3.23
N THR A 299 8.58 -4.85 3.08
CA THR A 299 8.17 -3.94 2.00
C THR A 299 8.12 -2.48 2.46
N GLY A 300 7.93 -2.28 3.76
CA GLY A 300 7.81 -0.97 4.39
C GLY A 300 7.00 -1.01 5.67
N SER A 301 6.65 0.18 6.14
CA SER A 301 5.80 0.39 7.30
C SER A 301 4.85 1.57 7.13
N ALA A 302 3.75 1.56 7.86
CA ALA A 302 2.93 2.72 8.14
C ALA A 302 2.67 2.88 9.65
N ASN A 303 2.69 4.11 10.14
CA ASN A 303 2.34 4.46 11.51
C ASN A 303 1.26 5.53 11.51
N ILE A 304 0.10 5.20 12.07
CA ILE A 304 -1.04 6.11 12.18
C ILE A 304 -1.02 6.74 13.56
N LYS A 305 -1.06 8.07 13.60
CA LYS A 305 -1.14 8.86 14.83
C LYS A 305 -2.47 9.60 14.91
N TYR A 306 -3.07 9.59 16.10
CA TYR A 306 -4.27 10.31 16.44
C TYR A 306 -3.98 11.69 16.99
N PHE A 307 -4.96 12.59 16.89
CA PHE A 307 -4.90 13.88 17.54
C PHE A 307 -4.73 13.74 19.07
N ASN A 308 -3.85 14.54 19.67
CA ASN A 308 -3.85 14.77 21.11
C ASN A 308 -5.10 15.56 21.56
N ASN A 309 -5.52 16.52 20.74
CA ASN A 309 -6.72 17.32 20.93
C ASN A 309 -7.42 17.53 19.58
N LEU A 310 -8.68 17.11 19.48
CA LEU A 310 -9.47 17.27 18.26
C LEU A 310 -9.68 18.77 17.94
N PRO A 311 -9.61 19.17 16.66
CA PRO A 311 -9.93 20.54 16.26
C PRO A 311 -11.37 20.93 16.59
N GLU A 312 -12.30 19.99 16.47
CA GLU A 312 -13.73 20.18 16.71
C GLU A 312 -14.30 18.89 17.32
N ASN A 313 -15.26 19.03 18.24
CA ASN A 313 -16.03 17.90 18.73
C ASN A 313 -17.06 17.51 17.67
N ILE A 314 -17.20 16.22 17.37
CA ILE A 314 -18.03 15.73 16.28
C ILE A 314 -19.05 14.69 16.74
N ILE A 315 -20.25 14.80 16.18
CA ILE A 315 -21.22 13.70 16.10
C ILE A 315 -21.51 13.46 14.62
N LYS A 316 -21.24 12.26 14.14
CA LYS A 316 -21.46 11.86 12.75
C LYS A 316 -22.36 10.64 12.69
N TYR A 317 -23.31 10.68 11.77
CA TYR A 317 -24.13 9.53 11.42
C TYR A 317 -24.09 9.32 9.91
N THR A 318 -24.05 8.07 9.47
CA THR A 318 -24.09 7.68 8.07
C THR A 318 -24.97 6.45 7.92
N GLY A 319 -25.89 6.47 6.97
CA GLY A 319 -26.75 5.34 6.63
C GLY A 319 -26.85 5.16 5.12
N GLY A 320 -27.10 3.94 4.63
CA GLY A 320 -27.05 3.71 3.19
C GLY A 320 -27.56 2.37 2.70
N SER A 321 -27.18 2.03 1.47
CA SER A 321 -27.39 0.72 0.86
C SER A 321 -26.97 -0.40 1.80
N PHE A 322 -27.61 -1.57 1.65
CA PHE A 322 -27.22 -2.81 2.32
C PHE A 322 -27.30 -2.77 3.85
N ASP A 323 -28.28 -2.03 4.37
CA ASP A 323 -28.51 -1.88 5.81
C ASP A 323 -27.27 -1.34 6.54
N TYR A 324 -26.49 -0.50 5.86
CA TYR A 324 -25.31 0.13 6.44
C TYR A 324 -25.74 1.25 7.38
N HIS A 325 -25.25 1.20 8.62
CA HIS A 325 -25.40 2.25 9.63
C HIS A 325 -24.09 2.46 10.36
N ARG A 326 -23.66 3.72 10.49
CA ARG A 326 -22.51 4.10 11.30
C ARG A 326 -22.84 5.32 12.14
N GLY A 327 -22.59 5.23 13.44
CA GLY A 327 -22.66 6.33 14.38
C GLY A 327 -21.29 6.57 15.02
N LEU A 328 -20.87 7.83 15.10
CA LEU A 328 -19.63 8.27 15.73
C LEU A 328 -19.91 9.47 16.62
N ALA A 329 -19.40 9.44 17.85
CA ALA A 329 -19.28 10.62 18.70
C ALA A 329 -17.83 10.71 19.17
N ALA A 330 -17.18 11.85 18.94
CA ALA A 330 -15.81 12.09 19.36
C ALA A 330 -15.63 13.53 19.84
N GLY A 331 -14.82 13.73 20.87
CA GLY A 331 -14.53 15.07 21.36
C GLY A 331 -13.29 15.13 22.23
N SER A 332 -12.79 16.33 22.41
CA SER A 332 -11.69 16.65 23.30
C SER A 332 -12.05 17.77 24.26
N HIS A 333 -11.55 17.68 25.49
CA HIS A 333 -11.77 18.67 26.53
C HIS A 333 -10.55 18.78 27.44
N LYS A 334 -10.24 19.99 27.89
CA LYS A 334 -9.16 20.22 28.86
C LYS A 334 -9.57 19.70 30.24
N LEU A 335 -8.73 18.88 30.88
CA LEU A 335 -8.95 18.35 32.21
C LEU A 335 -7.67 18.50 33.06
N GLY A 336 -7.69 19.46 33.99
CA GLY A 336 -6.48 19.87 34.71
C GLY A 336 -5.51 20.56 33.75
N ASP A 337 -4.25 20.13 33.78
CA ASP A 337 -3.19 20.67 32.91
C ASP A 337 -3.16 19.99 31.52
N GLY A 338 -3.68 18.75 31.41
CA GLY A 338 -3.79 18.00 30.17
C GLY A 338 -5.14 18.07 29.44
N ASN A 339 -5.25 17.30 28.35
CA ASN A 339 -6.43 17.15 27.50
C ASN A 339 -6.92 15.71 27.52
N VAL A 340 -8.24 15.54 27.63
CA VAL A 340 -8.93 14.26 27.42
C VAL A 340 -9.51 14.25 26.03
N LEU A 341 -9.22 13.21 25.24
CA LEU A 341 -9.93 12.87 24.01
C LEU A 341 -10.74 11.60 24.27
N ALA A 342 -12.01 11.60 23.90
CA ALA A 342 -12.87 10.42 23.94
C ALA A 342 -13.61 10.23 22.61
N ALA A 343 -13.72 9.00 22.14
CA ALA A 343 -14.49 8.66 20.94
C ALA A 343 -15.19 7.31 21.07
N PHE A 344 -16.37 7.20 20.47
CA PHE A 344 -17.19 6.00 20.42
C PHE A 344 -17.78 5.84 19.03
N GLU A 345 -17.63 4.65 18.44
CA GLU A 345 -18.16 4.30 17.12
C GLU A 345 -19.00 3.04 17.22
N THR A 346 -20.11 3.01 16.50
CA THR A 346 -20.88 1.81 16.21
C THR A 346 -21.09 1.67 14.72
N VAL A 347 -20.97 0.44 14.19
CA VAL A 347 -21.21 0.12 12.79
C VAL A 347 -22.11 -1.12 12.71
N HIS A 348 -23.10 -1.07 11.81
CA HIS A 348 -23.86 -2.21 11.31
C HIS A 348 -23.73 -2.28 9.79
N ASN A 349 -23.52 -3.45 9.20
CA ASN A 349 -23.52 -3.65 7.76
C ASN A 349 -23.98 -5.07 7.39
N ASN A 350 -24.93 -5.19 6.46
CA ASN A 350 -25.32 -6.49 5.90
C ASN A 350 -24.65 -6.80 4.56
N GLY A 351 -24.09 -5.80 3.85
CA GLY A 351 -23.55 -5.98 2.51
C GLY A 351 -24.60 -6.42 1.47
N PRO A 352 -24.21 -6.56 0.19
CA PRO A 352 -25.12 -6.96 -0.89
C PRO A 352 -25.50 -8.46 -0.87
N TRP A 353 -25.16 -9.15 0.21
CA TRP A 353 -25.17 -10.61 0.31
C TRP A 353 -26.56 -11.18 0.53
N THR A 354 -26.81 -12.37 0.01
CA THR A 354 -28.05 -13.11 0.31
C THR A 354 -28.08 -13.57 1.77
N VAL A 355 -26.95 -14.01 2.29
CA VAL A 355 -26.70 -14.17 3.73
C VAL A 355 -26.04 -12.89 4.20
N GLY A 356 -26.82 -11.93 4.69
CA GLY A 356 -26.28 -10.66 5.17
C GLY A 356 -25.19 -10.89 6.24
N ASN A 357 -24.13 -10.09 6.20
CA ASN A 357 -23.02 -10.25 7.14
C ASN A 357 -23.46 -10.05 8.61
N GLN A 358 -24.59 -9.40 8.88
CA GLN A 358 -25.02 -9.04 10.24
C GLN A 358 -23.89 -8.40 11.07
N TYR A 359 -22.99 -7.68 10.38
CA TYR A 359 -21.77 -7.22 11.00
C TYR A 359 -22.08 -6.11 11.99
N TRP A 360 -21.81 -6.35 13.27
CA TRP A 360 -21.83 -5.33 14.30
C TRP A 360 -20.43 -5.06 14.81
N LYS A 361 -20.06 -3.78 14.90
CA LYS A 361 -18.81 -3.34 15.51
C LYS A 361 -19.06 -2.21 16.50
N PHE A 362 -18.34 -2.26 17.62
CA PHE A 362 -18.18 -1.16 18.55
C PHE A 362 -16.70 -0.84 18.72
N ASN A 363 -16.34 0.44 18.61
CA ASN A 363 -15.02 0.96 18.98
C ASN A 363 -15.12 2.04 20.05
N GLY A 364 -14.12 2.08 20.93
CA GLY A 364 -13.94 3.12 21.94
C GLY A 364 -12.48 3.56 22.03
N VAL A 365 -12.25 4.87 22.16
CA VAL A 365 -10.92 5.45 22.38
C VAL A 365 -11.02 6.45 23.53
N LEU A 366 -10.08 6.38 24.47
CA LEU A 366 -9.90 7.35 25.54
C LEU A 366 -8.41 7.69 25.65
N ARG A 367 -8.06 8.97 25.53
CA ARG A 367 -6.69 9.45 25.69
C ARG A 367 -6.65 10.57 26.71
N TYR A 368 -5.67 10.54 27.60
CA TYR A 368 -5.23 11.71 28.37
C TYR A 368 -3.84 12.09 27.89
N SER A 369 -3.62 13.36 27.58
CA SER A 369 -2.31 13.85 27.11
C SER A 369 -1.97 15.21 27.71
N GLU A 370 -0.71 15.42 28.01
CA GLU A 370 -0.16 16.68 28.50
C GLU A 370 1.11 16.98 27.69
N GLU A 371 1.22 18.22 27.21
CA GLU A 371 2.35 18.68 26.41
C GLU A 371 2.89 19.97 27.04
N HIS A 372 4.21 20.02 27.22
CA HIS A 372 4.99 21.16 27.68
C HIS A 372 6.00 21.56 26.59
N GLU A 373 6.80 22.61 26.84
CA GLU A 373 7.75 23.14 25.86
C GLU A 373 8.87 22.15 25.50
N ASP A 374 9.35 21.36 26.46
CA ASP A 374 10.48 20.44 26.28
C ASP A 374 10.10 18.96 26.49
N SER A 375 8.86 18.66 26.84
CA SER A 375 8.44 17.30 27.22
C SER A 375 6.94 17.11 27.14
N GLY A 376 6.51 15.87 26.99
CA GLY A 376 5.10 15.53 26.97
C GLY A 376 4.85 14.06 27.26
N TRP A 377 3.61 13.73 27.57
CA TRP A 377 3.20 12.36 27.81
C TRP A 377 1.75 12.13 27.44
N SER A 378 1.42 10.88 27.11
CA SER A 378 0.05 10.47 26.87
C SER A 378 -0.21 9.06 27.39
N VAL A 379 -1.46 8.81 27.77
CA VAL A 379 -1.97 7.47 28.03
C VAL A 379 -3.23 7.28 27.21
N THR A 380 -3.24 6.25 26.36
CA THR A 380 -4.34 5.92 25.46
C THR A 380 -4.87 4.53 25.75
N ALA A 381 -6.17 4.42 25.98
CA ALA A 381 -6.89 3.17 26.04
C ALA A 381 -7.79 3.04 24.81
N MET A 382 -7.77 1.87 24.17
CA MET A 382 -8.65 1.57 23.03
C MET A 382 -9.37 0.25 23.25
N ALA A 383 -10.60 0.16 22.79
CA ALA A 383 -11.45 -1.03 22.87
C ALA A 383 -12.16 -1.25 21.54
N MET A 384 -12.25 -2.49 21.11
CA MET A 384 -13.00 -2.92 19.94
C MET A 384 -13.65 -4.26 20.22
N LYS A 385 -14.89 -4.41 19.73
CA LYS A 385 -15.62 -5.67 19.73
C LYS A 385 -16.46 -5.75 18.44
N SER A 386 -16.44 -6.90 17.77
CA SER A 386 -17.29 -7.17 16.62
C SER A 386 -17.77 -8.61 16.55
N ASP A 387 -18.83 -8.80 15.77
CA ASP A 387 -19.50 -10.07 15.46
C ASP A 387 -20.01 -10.00 14.02
N TRP A 388 -19.86 -11.08 13.25
CA TRP A 388 -20.29 -11.14 11.84
C TRP A 388 -20.49 -12.57 11.33
N ASN A 389 -21.28 -12.68 10.27
CA ASN A 389 -21.28 -13.80 9.33
C ASN A 389 -20.35 -13.47 8.15
N SER A 390 -19.59 -14.46 7.71
CA SER A 390 -18.74 -14.41 6.53
C SER A 390 -19.52 -14.86 5.29
N THR A 391 -19.14 -14.35 4.13
CA THR A 391 -19.56 -14.91 2.84
C THR A 391 -18.47 -15.72 2.16
N ASP A 392 -17.20 -15.49 2.53
CA ASP A 392 -16.00 -16.16 1.99
C ASP A 392 -15.92 -16.16 0.44
N GLN A 393 -14.76 -16.52 -0.10
CA GLN A 393 -14.62 -16.67 -1.54
C GLN A 393 -15.45 -17.88 -2.01
N ILE A 394 -16.12 -17.75 -3.16
CA ILE A 394 -17.00 -18.77 -3.73
C ILE A 394 -16.42 -19.37 -5.01
N ALA A 395 -16.67 -20.66 -5.24
CA ALA A 395 -16.24 -21.35 -6.46
C ALA A 395 -16.95 -20.79 -7.70
N LYS A 396 -16.18 -20.40 -8.72
CA LYS A 396 -16.70 -19.80 -9.95
C LYS A 396 -17.63 -20.73 -10.72
N ARG A 397 -17.31 -22.03 -10.80
CA ARG A 397 -18.16 -23.05 -11.42
C ARG A 397 -19.56 -23.11 -10.82
N ALA A 398 -19.70 -22.87 -9.51
CA ALA A 398 -21.00 -22.86 -8.83
C ALA A 398 -21.88 -21.67 -9.24
N VAL A 399 -21.25 -20.55 -9.61
CA VAL A 399 -21.94 -19.37 -10.16
C VAL A 399 -22.29 -19.59 -11.62
N ASP A 400 -21.34 -20.08 -12.42
CA ASP A 400 -21.50 -20.25 -13.87
C ASP A 400 -22.54 -21.33 -14.23
N ASN A 401 -22.65 -22.40 -13.45
CA ASN A 401 -23.67 -23.44 -13.64
C ASN A 401 -25.04 -23.08 -13.02
N GLY A 402 -25.14 -21.95 -12.31
CA GLY A 402 -26.37 -21.45 -11.71
C GLY A 402 -26.77 -22.10 -10.38
N THR A 403 -25.89 -22.91 -9.77
CA THR A 403 -26.14 -23.47 -8.42
C THR A 403 -26.28 -22.34 -7.38
N ILE A 404 -25.45 -21.30 -7.48
CA ILE A 404 -25.44 -20.15 -6.57
C ILE A 404 -25.43 -18.84 -7.38
N GLY A 405 -25.93 -17.76 -6.79
CA GLY A 405 -25.76 -16.41 -7.30
C GLY A 405 -24.40 -15.80 -6.90
N ARG A 406 -24.00 -14.72 -7.60
CA ARG A 406 -22.74 -13.99 -7.33
C ARG A 406 -22.56 -13.53 -5.87
N PHE A 407 -23.66 -13.24 -5.17
CA PHE A 407 -23.67 -12.73 -3.79
C PHE A 407 -24.21 -13.75 -2.78
N ASP A 408 -24.35 -15.01 -3.18
CA ASP A 408 -24.65 -16.12 -2.26
C ASP A 408 -23.37 -16.58 -1.57
N ALA A 409 -23.50 -17.26 -0.42
CA ALA A 409 -22.40 -17.97 0.25
C ALA A 409 -22.62 -19.48 0.12
N LEU A 410 -21.54 -20.25 0.02
CA LEU A 410 -21.62 -21.72 -0.03
C LEU A 410 -21.78 -22.33 1.37
N ASP A 411 -21.16 -21.75 2.38
CA ASP A 411 -21.42 -22.05 3.79
C ASP A 411 -21.98 -20.79 4.49
N PRO A 412 -23.29 -20.74 4.77
CA PRO A 412 -23.91 -19.58 5.43
C PRO A 412 -23.66 -19.53 6.94
N THR A 413 -22.88 -20.47 7.48
CA THR A 413 -22.52 -20.52 8.91
C THR A 413 -21.11 -20.00 9.19
N ASP A 414 -20.34 -19.66 8.16
CA ASP A 414 -19.03 -19.02 8.33
C ASP A 414 -19.18 -17.63 8.95
N GLY A 415 -18.15 -17.15 9.63
CA GLY A 415 -18.21 -15.91 10.41
C GLY A 415 -17.21 -15.86 11.54
N GLY A 416 -17.42 -14.94 12.48
CA GLY A 416 -16.59 -14.85 13.65
C GLY A 416 -16.94 -13.72 14.60
N ASP A 417 -16.25 -13.71 15.73
CA ASP A 417 -16.22 -12.60 16.68
C ASP A 417 -14.79 -12.21 17.02
N SER A 418 -14.57 -10.91 17.18
CA SER A 418 -13.25 -10.34 17.45
C SER A 418 -13.33 -9.29 18.55
N GLN A 419 -12.33 -9.29 19.43
CA GLN A 419 -12.21 -8.36 20.55
C GLN A 419 -10.77 -7.90 20.68
N ARG A 420 -10.58 -6.60 20.88
CA ARG A 420 -9.25 -6.02 21.09
C ARG A 420 -9.32 -4.92 22.14
N TYR A 421 -8.46 -5.01 23.15
CA TYR A 421 -8.28 -3.98 24.17
C TYR A 421 -6.80 -3.60 24.23
N SER A 422 -6.49 -2.32 24.29
CA SER A 422 -5.11 -1.87 24.42
C SER A 422 -4.97 -0.71 25.39
N LEU A 423 -3.82 -0.67 26.05
CA LEU A 423 -3.36 0.43 26.88
C LEU A 423 -1.94 0.78 26.47
N THR A 424 -1.72 2.04 26.11
CA THR A 424 -0.43 2.57 25.66
C THR A 424 -0.08 3.79 26.49
N GLY A 425 1.14 3.81 27.01
CA GLY A 425 1.74 5.00 27.62
C GLY A 425 2.91 5.48 26.77
N GLU A 426 2.94 6.77 26.46
CA GLU A 426 4.02 7.43 25.74
C GLU A 426 4.58 8.58 26.59
N TRP A 427 5.89 8.79 26.53
CA TRP A 427 6.57 9.92 27.13
C TRP A 427 7.69 10.37 26.20
N HIS A 428 7.86 11.68 26.05
CA HIS A 428 8.96 12.26 25.30
C HIS A 428 9.55 13.47 26.02
N ARG A 429 10.82 13.74 25.71
CA ARG A 429 11.53 14.93 26.15
C ARG A 429 12.58 15.31 25.13
N GLN A 430 12.64 16.58 24.76
CA GLN A 430 13.62 17.13 23.86
C GLN A 430 14.23 18.41 24.43
N ASP A 431 15.56 18.50 24.40
CA ASP A 431 16.31 19.72 24.67
C ASP A 431 17.29 20.02 23.51
N ALA A 432 18.13 21.04 23.67
CA ALA A 432 19.08 21.45 22.63
C ALA A 432 20.19 20.41 22.33
N ALA A 433 20.39 19.42 23.20
CA ALA A 433 21.46 18.42 23.07
C ALA A 433 20.93 17.02 22.77
N SER A 434 19.68 16.71 23.11
CA SER A 434 19.12 15.37 22.93
C SER A 434 17.60 15.31 22.85
N GLU A 435 17.09 14.21 22.31
CA GLU A 435 15.68 13.80 22.35
C GLU A 435 15.57 12.39 22.94
N THR A 436 14.61 12.16 23.82
CA THR A 436 14.28 10.83 24.35
C THR A 436 12.81 10.56 24.14
N LYS A 437 12.49 9.37 23.62
CA LYS A 437 11.11 8.87 23.46
C LYS A 437 11.00 7.51 24.10
N LEU A 438 9.98 7.31 24.94
CA LEU A 438 9.68 6.07 25.63
C LEU A 438 8.21 5.71 25.41
N MET A 439 7.95 4.43 25.18
CA MET A 439 6.62 3.88 25.03
C MET A 439 6.55 2.50 25.69
N ALA A 440 5.46 2.23 26.39
CA ALA A 440 5.08 0.89 26.81
C ALA A 440 3.62 0.62 26.43
N TYR A 441 3.33 -0.62 26.03
CA TYR A 441 1.97 -1.00 25.65
C TYR A 441 1.64 -2.43 26.10
N ALA A 442 0.34 -2.65 26.32
CA ALA A 442 -0.25 -3.96 26.53
C ALA A 442 -1.52 -4.06 25.68
N VAL A 443 -1.67 -5.17 24.95
CA VAL A 443 -2.79 -5.47 24.07
C VAL A 443 -3.31 -6.84 24.43
N TYR A 444 -4.60 -6.93 24.72
CA TYR A 444 -5.34 -8.19 24.73
C TYR A 444 -6.09 -8.31 23.41
N SER A 445 -6.09 -9.49 22.80
CA SER A 445 -6.88 -9.77 21.61
C SER A 445 -7.46 -11.17 21.67
N LYS A 446 -8.70 -11.30 21.22
CA LYS A 446 -9.37 -12.58 21.05
C LYS A 446 -10.08 -12.62 19.70
N LEU A 447 -9.98 -13.73 18.99
CA LEU A 447 -10.68 -14.02 17.74
C LEU A 447 -11.25 -15.44 17.83
N ASP A 448 -12.52 -15.60 17.46
CA ASP A 448 -13.09 -16.88 17.05
C ASP A 448 -13.50 -16.72 15.58
N LEU A 449 -12.91 -17.50 14.68
CA LEU A 449 -13.11 -17.40 13.23
C LEU A 449 -13.46 -18.77 12.65
N PHE A 450 -14.48 -18.82 11.80
CA PHE A 450 -14.96 -20.01 11.13
C PHE A 450 -15.00 -19.78 9.62
N SER A 451 -14.41 -20.71 8.86
CA SER A 451 -14.34 -20.67 7.40
C SER A 451 -14.49 -22.06 6.82
N ASN A 452 -14.98 -22.12 5.57
CA ASN A 452 -15.13 -23.36 4.82
C ASN A 452 -14.75 -23.18 3.33
N PHE A 453 -13.46 -23.10 3.04
CA PHE A 453 -12.95 -22.74 1.70
C PHE A 453 -12.98 -23.86 0.66
N THR A 454 -12.84 -25.11 1.09
CA THR A 454 -12.81 -26.32 0.26
C THR A 454 -14.15 -27.07 0.27
N TYR A 455 -15.07 -26.63 1.14
CA TYR A 455 -16.46 -27.06 1.32
C TYR A 455 -16.62 -28.50 1.78
N PHE A 456 -16.38 -29.46 0.88
CA PHE A 456 -16.59 -30.89 1.13
C PHE A 456 -15.37 -31.74 0.76
N ASP A 457 -14.26 -31.18 0.29
CA ASP A 457 -13.09 -31.93 -0.15
C ASP A 457 -12.59 -32.98 0.88
N GLY A 458 -12.36 -32.56 2.12
CA GLY A 458 -12.00 -33.38 3.28
C GLY A 458 -13.17 -34.08 3.98
N ASP A 459 -14.40 -33.96 3.45
CA ASP A 459 -15.61 -34.32 4.20
C ASP A 459 -15.66 -35.82 4.45
N ASN A 460 -16.13 -36.12 5.64
CA ASN A 460 -16.20 -37.43 6.24
C ASN A 460 -17.61 -38.03 6.12
N GLU A 461 -18.44 -37.65 5.13
CA GLU A 461 -19.86 -38.03 4.94
C GLU A 461 -20.17 -39.51 5.28
N ALA A 462 -19.23 -40.42 5.00
CA ALA A 462 -19.36 -41.85 5.23
C ALA A 462 -19.03 -42.33 6.68
N THR A 463 -18.40 -41.51 7.51
CA THR A 463 -17.77 -41.93 8.78
C THR A 463 -18.38 -41.34 10.05
N ASN A 464 -19.16 -40.24 10.00
CA ASN A 464 -19.84 -39.73 11.21
C ASN A 464 -21.19 -39.00 10.99
N PRO A 465 -22.21 -39.63 10.36
CA PRO A 465 -23.53 -39.02 10.19
C PRO A 465 -24.25 -38.67 11.51
N ASN A 466 -23.87 -39.29 12.64
CA ASN A 466 -24.48 -39.01 13.95
C ASN A 466 -23.91 -37.77 14.64
N GLY A 467 -22.67 -37.35 14.34
CA GLY A 467 -22.06 -36.12 14.87
C GLY A 467 -22.64 -34.85 14.23
N CYS A 468 -23.06 -34.95 12.98
CA CYS A 468 -23.68 -33.87 12.21
C CYS A 468 -25.22 -33.84 12.36
N ALA A 469 -25.83 -34.94 12.85
CA ALA A 469 -27.27 -35.04 13.09
C ALA A 469 -27.73 -34.20 14.30
N GLY A 470 -28.13 -32.94 14.05
CA GLY A 470 -28.73 -32.12 15.10
C GLY A 470 -28.67 -30.62 14.92
N LEU A 471 -27.88 -30.11 13.97
CA LEU A 471 -27.73 -28.67 13.75
C LEU A 471 -28.88 -28.12 12.89
N ARG A 472 -30.06 -28.00 13.51
CA ARG A 472 -31.20 -27.27 12.94
C ARG A 472 -30.93 -25.77 13.01
N GLY A 473 -30.42 -25.18 11.93
CA GLY A 473 -30.15 -23.73 11.88
C GLY A 473 -30.50 -23.03 10.56
N LEU A 474 -30.45 -23.74 9.44
CA LEU A 474 -30.64 -23.10 8.13
C LEU A 474 -32.13 -22.94 7.83
N ARG A 475 -32.60 -21.69 7.86
CA ARG A 475 -33.99 -21.36 7.55
C ARG A 475 -34.25 -21.62 6.06
N ALA A 476 -35.32 -22.37 5.78
CA ALA A 476 -35.90 -22.50 4.45
C ALA A 476 -36.26 -21.10 3.91
N GLY A 477 -35.50 -20.64 2.91
CA GLY A 477 -35.58 -19.28 2.35
C GLY A 477 -34.40 -18.94 1.44
N GLN A 478 -33.31 -19.71 1.50
CA GLN A 478 -32.16 -19.59 0.60
C GLN A 478 -32.29 -20.58 -0.56
N LYS A 479 -31.60 -20.30 -1.69
CA LYS A 479 -31.59 -21.13 -2.91
C LYS A 479 -30.91 -22.50 -2.74
N PHE A 480 -30.46 -22.85 -1.54
CA PHE A 480 -29.81 -24.12 -1.26
C PHE A 480 -30.78 -25.12 -0.65
N ASP A 481 -30.64 -26.38 -1.04
CA ASP A 481 -31.27 -27.47 -0.33
C ASP A 481 -30.59 -27.63 1.03
N ALA A 482 -31.31 -27.36 2.11
CA ALA A 482 -30.81 -27.51 3.48
C ALA A 482 -30.30 -28.93 3.78
N SER A 483 -30.62 -29.92 2.93
CA SER A 483 -30.12 -31.28 3.06
C SER A 483 -28.61 -31.43 2.86
N ILE A 484 -27.95 -30.51 2.14
CA ILE A 484 -26.48 -30.53 1.90
C ILE A 484 -25.68 -30.24 3.17
N PHE A 485 -26.29 -29.61 4.18
CA PHE A 485 -25.67 -29.33 5.48
C PHE A 485 -26.02 -30.36 6.54
N ASN A 486 -26.51 -31.54 6.14
CA ASN A 486 -26.67 -32.68 7.04
C ASN A 486 -25.39 -33.52 7.17
N THR A 487 -24.33 -33.18 6.42
CA THR A 487 -22.99 -33.75 6.55
C THR A 487 -22.06 -32.69 7.15
N CYS A 488 -20.94 -33.13 7.74
CA CYS A 488 -20.13 -32.23 8.56
C CYS A 488 -19.33 -31.23 7.73
N GLY A 489 -19.13 -31.46 6.43
CA GLY A 489 -18.31 -30.60 5.56
C GLY A 489 -16.89 -30.41 6.13
N ASP A 490 -16.17 -29.43 5.59
CA ASP A 490 -14.78 -29.12 5.96
C ASP A 490 -14.63 -27.84 6.77
N GLN A 491 -15.72 -27.31 7.32
CA GLN A 491 -15.65 -26.09 8.11
C GLN A 491 -14.65 -26.27 9.27
N PHE A 492 -13.78 -25.29 9.45
CA PHE A 492 -12.80 -25.28 10.53
C PHE A 492 -12.88 -23.98 11.34
N GLY A 493 -12.50 -24.08 12.61
CA GLY A 493 -12.44 -22.96 13.55
C GLY A 493 -11.00 -22.61 13.90
N GLN A 494 -10.69 -21.32 13.94
CA GLN A 494 -9.36 -20.75 14.22
C GLN A 494 -9.39 -19.84 15.46
N PRO A 495 -9.69 -20.35 16.66
CA PRO A 495 -9.69 -19.54 17.87
C PRO A 495 -8.27 -19.05 18.21
N ASP A 496 -8.18 -17.81 18.69
CA ASP A 496 -6.94 -17.15 19.11
C ASP A 496 -7.22 -16.26 20.32
N ASP A 497 -6.46 -16.43 21.40
CA ASP A 497 -6.52 -15.63 22.63
C ASP A 497 -5.09 -15.26 23.04
N ARG A 498 -4.79 -13.96 23.15
CA ARG A 498 -3.44 -13.50 23.39
C ARG A 498 -3.31 -12.24 24.21
N TRP A 499 -2.15 -12.14 24.86
CA TRP A 499 -1.60 -10.90 25.37
C TRP A 499 -0.31 -10.56 24.63
N THR A 500 -0.27 -9.38 24.02
CA THR A 500 0.95 -8.78 23.45
C THR A 500 1.38 -7.62 24.34
N THR A 501 2.62 -7.65 24.81
CA THR A 501 3.22 -6.56 25.60
C THR A 501 4.48 -6.08 24.91
N GLY A 502 4.82 -4.80 25.07
CA GLY A 502 6.05 -4.30 24.50
C GLY A 502 6.50 -2.97 25.06
N PHE A 503 7.77 -2.68 24.77
CA PHE A 503 8.46 -1.46 25.13
C PHE A 503 9.25 -0.97 23.91
N LYS A 504 9.18 0.34 23.64
CA LYS A 504 10.02 1.02 22.66
C LYS A 504 10.69 2.20 23.35
N GLY A 505 12.00 2.32 23.23
CA GLY A 505 12.77 3.45 23.72
C GLY A 505 13.78 3.91 22.70
N SER A 506 13.93 5.21 22.52
CA SER A 506 15.00 5.80 21.71
C SER A 506 15.58 7.05 22.38
N HIS A 507 16.88 7.23 22.21
CA HIS A 507 17.61 8.41 22.66
C HIS A 507 18.48 8.91 21.50
N THR A 508 18.22 10.13 21.06
CA THR A 508 18.93 10.83 19.98
C THR A 508 19.84 11.89 20.58
N LEU A 509 21.11 11.88 20.19
CA LEU A 509 22.10 12.88 20.56
C LEU A 509 22.32 13.82 19.38
N PHE A 510 22.18 15.12 19.60
CA PHE A 510 22.50 16.15 18.61
C PHE A 510 23.95 16.60 18.79
N HIS A 511 24.78 16.44 17.75
CA HIS A 511 26.20 16.74 17.82
C HIS A 511 26.75 17.18 16.45
N LYS A 512 28.09 17.28 16.35
CA LYS A 512 28.78 17.51 15.07
C LYS A 512 29.79 16.40 14.80
N ILE A 513 30.02 16.09 13.53
CA ILE A 513 31.14 15.28 13.05
C ILE A 513 32.03 16.20 12.21
N GLY A 514 33.16 16.63 12.76
CA GLY A 514 33.93 17.73 12.18
C GLY A 514 33.11 19.03 12.22
N SER A 515 32.82 19.60 11.04
CA SER A 515 31.95 20.79 10.90
C SER A 515 30.50 20.45 10.55
N ALA A 516 30.20 19.19 10.22
CA ALA A 516 28.88 18.75 9.78
C ALA A 516 27.94 18.54 10.97
N ASP A 517 26.69 18.99 10.85
CA ASP A 517 25.64 18.71 11.83
C ASP A 517 25.25 17.23 11.73
N SER A 518 25.13 16.57 12.88
CA SER A 518 24.95 15.14 12.96
C SER A 518 24.07 14.77 14.14
N GLU A 519 23.25 13.74 13.99
CA GLU A 519 22.47 13.17 15.06
C GLU A 519 22.69 11.66 15.12
N THR A 520 22.82 11.13 16.34
CA THR A 520 22.94 9.68 16.57
C THR A 520 21.82 9.21 17.48
N THR A 521 20.99 8.30 16.97
CA THR A 521 19.92 7.65 17.71
C THR A 521 20.35 6.26 18.15
N PHE A 522 20.16 5.96 19.43
CA PHE A 522 20.20 4.61 19.97
C PHE A 522 18.79 4.20 20.37
N GLY A 523 18.34 3.04 19.94
CA GLY A 523 17.00 2.56 20.28
C GLY A 523 16.97 1.10 20.69
N LEU A 524 15.89 0.75 21.38
CA LEU A 524 15.61 -0.59 21.89
C LEU A 524 14.12 -0.87 21.74
N GLN A 525 13.79 -2.02 21.16
CA GLN A 525 12.44 -2.54 21.10
C GLN A 525 12.40 -3.92 21.77
N ILE A 526 11.41 -4.14 22.62
CA ILE A 526 11.14 -5.43 23.26
C ILE A 526 9.67 -5.74 23.02
N ARG A 527 9.36 -6.95 22.59
CA ARG A 527 8.00 -7.44 22.41
C ARG A 527 7.88 -8.85 22.98
N ASN A 528 6.75 -9.14 23.61
CA ASN A 528 6.42 -10.46 24.09
C ASN A 528 4.95 -10.78 23.82
N ASP A 529 4.69 -11.86 23.10
CA ASP A 529 3.37 -12.39 22.79
C ASP A 529 3.16 -13.71 23.56
N ASN A 530 2.12 -13.75 24.40
CA ASN A 530 1.62 -14.95 25.07
C ASN A 530 0.35 -15.36 24.33
N ILE A 531 0.36 -16.50 23.64
CA ILE A 531 -0.69 -16.88 22.70
C ILE A 531 -1.27 -18.23 23.10
N GLN A 532 -2.58 -18.37 23.05
CA GLN A 532 -3.31 -19.64 23.05
C GLN A 532 -4.12 -19.68 21.76
N ASN A 533 -3.85 -20.65 20.89
CA ASN A 533 -4.61 -20.78 19.66
C ASN A 533 -4.80 -22.24 19.26
N ALA A 534 -5.73 -22.46 18.33
CA ALA A 534 -6.01 -23.78 17.80
C ALA A 534 -6.43 -23.73 16.32
N LEU A 535 -6.36 -24.89 15.69
CA LEU A 535 -7.08 -25.24 14.47
C LEU A 535 -8.01 -26.39 14.81
N THR A 536 -9.31 -26.15 14.68
CA THR A 536 -10.37 -27.06 15.13
C THR A 536 -11.24 -27.48 13.95
N LYS A 537 -11.83 -28.67 14.02
CA LYS A 537 -12.84 -29.10 13.05
C LYS A 537 -14.22 -28.76 13.59
N THR A 538 -15.00 -28.08 12.79
CA THR A 538 -16.28 -27.48 13.19
C THR A 538 -17.37 -27.82 12.19
N HIS A 539 -18.61 -27.77 12.63
CA HIS A 539 -19.76 -27.83 11.74
C HIS A 539 -20.84 -26.92 12.31
N GLY A 540 -21.32 -25.97 11.51
CA GLY A 540 -22.20 -24.90 12.00
C GLY A 540 -21.61 -24.19 13.22
N GLN A 541 -20.31 -23.90 13.20
CA GLN A 541 -19.51 -23.31 14.29
C GLN A 541 -19.38 -24.18 15.57
N ASN A 542 -19.92 -25.41 15.57
CA ASN A 542 -19.76 -26.32 16.70
C ASN A 542 -18.53 -27.19 16.49
N GLN A 543 -17.56 -27.07 17.40
CA GLN A 543 -16.37 -27.89 17.39
C GLN A 543 -16.69 -29.36 17.71
N TYR A 544 -16.17 -30.28 16.90
CA TYR A 544 -16.28 -31.72 17.12
C TYR A 544 -14.93 -32.44 17.19
N ASP A 545 -13.84 -31.81 16.74
CA ASP A 545 -12.49 -32.35 16.82
C ASP A 545 -11.43 -31.23 16.84
N ILE A 546 -10.18 -31.57 17.16
CA ILE A 546 -9.05 -30.63 17.20
C ILE A 546 -7.95 -31.15 16.29
N THR A 547 -7.59 -30.37 15.28
CA THR A 547 -6.41 -30.65 14.45
C THR A 547 -5.13 -30.28 15.20
N ARG A 548 -5.13 -29.11 15.85
CA ARG A 548 -3.96 -28.58 16.56
C ARG A 548 -4.38 -27.60 17.65
N GLU A 549 -3.69 -27.61 18.78
CA GLU A 549 -3.88 -26.64 19.86
C GLU A 549 -2.52 -26.36 20.52
N ASP A 550 -2.16 -25.08 20.65
CA ASP A 550 -0.88 -24.68 21.22
C ASP A 550 -1.02 -23.49 22.18
N THR A 551 -0.18 -23.49 23.23
CA THR A 551 0.18 -22.30 23.99
C THR A 551 1.62 -21.91 23.64
N LEU A 552 1.79 -20.68 23.15
CA LEU A 552 3.03 -20.17 22.59
C LEU A 552 3.53 -18.97 23.39
N TRP A 553 4.85 -18.85 23.50
CA TRP A 553 5.52 -17.64 23.94
C TRP A 553 6.54 -17.20 22.89
N VAL A 554 6.34 -16.02 22.32
CA VAL A 554 7.28 -15.42 21.38
C VAL A 554 7.81 -14.13 21.97
N THR A 555 9.12 -14.04 22.18
CA THR A 555 9.78 -12.86 22.74
C THR A 555 10.84 -12.36 21.77
N SER A 556 10.89 -11.05 21.54
CA SER A 556 11.95 -10.40 20.77
C SER A 556 12.63 -9.25 21.53
N ILE A 557 13.93 -9.11 21.30
CA ILE A 557 14.76 -8.00 21.79
C ILE A 557 15.56 -7.46 20.62
N SER A 558 15.36 -6.18 20.33
CA SER A 558 15.87 -5.56 19.11
C SER A 558 16.49 -4.18 19.35
N PRO A 559 17.78 -4.11 19.72
CA PRO A 559 18.51 -2.86 19.77
C PRO A 559 18.90 -2.39 18.36
N TYR A 560 18.93 -1.07 18.16
CA TYR A 560 19.40 -0.45 16.92
C TYR A 560 20.16 0.84 17.20
N ALA A 561 20.99 1.23 16.23
CA ALA A 561 21.66 2.52 16.21
C ALA A 561 21.57 3.12 14.80
N GLU A 562 21.39 4.42 14.72
CA GLU A 562 21.33 5.18 13.48
C GLU A 562 22.11 6.49 13.64
N ASN A 563 22.85 6.90 12.62
CA ASN A 563 23.47 8.21 12.55
C ASN A 563 23.06 8.91 11.26
N LYS A 564 22.51 10.12 11.38
CA LYS A 564 22.24 11.02 10.26
C LYS A 564 23.24 12.16 10.29
N THR A 565 23.84 12.46 9.14
CA THR A 565 24.82 13.53 9.03
C THR A 565 24.55 14.39 7.80
N LYS A 566 24.40 15.70 8.01
CA LYS A 566 24.35 16.72 6.96
C LYS A 566 25.77 17.24 6.71
N TRP A 567 26.46 16.63 5.74
CA TRP A 567 27.86 16.96 5.43
C TRP A 567 28.03 18.37 4.89
N ASN A 568 27.05 18.82 4.10
CA ASN A 568 26.94 20.16 3.54
C ASN A 568 25.49 20.36 3.06
N ASP A 569 25.20 21.48 2.39
CA ASP A 569 23.84 21.80 1.93
C ASP A 569 23.31 20.93 0.79
N TRP A 570 24.15 20.11 0.15
CA TRP A 570 23.75 19.25 -0.96
C TRP A 570 23.93 17.75 -0.68
N PHE A 571 24.45 17.35 0.48
CA PHE A 571 24.75 15.94 0.76
C PHE A 571 24.43 15.57 2.21
N ARG A 572 23.53 14.58 2.36
CA ARG A 572 23.19 13.96 3.65
C ARG A 572 23.37 12.45 3.58
N THR A 573 23.72 11.85 4.70
CA THR A 573 23.82 10.39 4.83
C THR A 573 23.11 9.92 6.09
N THR A 574 22.46 8.76 5.99
CA THR A 574 21.91 8.03 7.14
C THR A 574 22.51 6.63 7.13
N VAL A 575 23.19 6.26 8.21
CA VAL A 575 23.81 4.94 8.38
C VAL A 575 23.21 4.29 9.62
N GLY A 576 22.64 3.11 9.45
CA GLY A 576 21.95 2.39 10.51
C GLY A 576 22.39 0.94 10.64
N VAL A 577 22.26 0.40 11.84
CA VAL A 577 22.38 -1.03 12.11
C VAL A 577 21.34 -1.44 13.14
N ARG A 578 20.71 -2.58 12.91
CA ARG A 578 19.74 -3.18 13.82
C ARG A 578 20.14 -4.62 14.10
N PHE A 579 19.97 -5.06 15.34
CA PHE A 579 19.97 -6.48 15.70
C PHE A 579 18.56 -6.86 16.14
N ASP A 580 18.14 -8.08 15.81
CA ASP A 580 16.87 -8.66 16.24
C ASP A 580 17.15 -10.08 16.73
N GLY A 581 16.84 -10.36 18.00
CA GLY A 581 16.92 -11.70 18.58
C GLY A 581 15.56 -12.18 19.05
N PHE A 582 15.20 -13.41 18.69
CA PHE A 582 13.90 -14.03 18.95
C PHE A 582 14.04 -15.32 19.74
N ARG A 583 13.02 -15.59 20.56
CA ARG A 583 12.75 -16.86 21.24
C ARG A 583 11.34 -17.30 20.86
N PHE A 584 11.22 -18.51 20.32
CA PHE A 584 9.97 -19.16 19.93
C PHE A 584 9.75 -20.40 20.79
N ASP A 585 8.89 -20.30 21.80
CA ASP A 585 8.58 -21.39 22.73
C ASP A 585 7.19 -21.95 22.42
N VAL A 586 7.15 -23.20 21.94
CA VAL A 586 5.96 -23.98 21.59
C VAL A 586 5.88 -25.21 22.52
N SER A 587 6.48 -25.14 23.71
CA SER A 587 6.61 -26.30 24.61
C SER A 587 5.27 -26.88 25.11
N LYS A 588 4.17 -26.15 24.93
CA LYS A 588 2.81 -26.55 25.29
C LYS A 588 1.93 -26.74 24.06
N SER A 589 2.28 -27.73 23.24
CA SER A 589 1.46 -28.19 22.11
C SER A 589 0.72 -29.47 22.46
N ASN A 590 -0.50 -29.65 21.95
CA ASN A 590 -1.19 -30.95 21.98
C ASN A 590 -0.44 -32.02 21.14
N GLN A 591 0.43 -31.59 20.22
CA GLN A 591 1.35 -32.45 19.48
C GLN A 591 2.75 -32.41 20.09
N SER A 592 2.98 -33.30 21.07
CA SER A 592 4.24 -33.35 21.85
C SER A 592 5.53 -33.47 21.02
N ALA A 593 5.46 -34.02 19.81
CA ALA A 593 6.61 -34.09 18.90
C ALA A 593 7.05 -32.69 18.38
N ASN A 594 6.11 -31.75 18.25
CA ASN A 594 6.36 -30.37 17.83
C ASN A 594 6.64 -29.43 19.02
N ALA A 595 6.61 -29.94 20.26
CA ALA A 595 6.84 -29.16 21.46
C ALA A 595 8.34 -28.87 21.64
N ASN A 596 8.77 -27.69 21.25
CA ASN A 596 10.17 -27.28 21.33
C ASN A 596 10.32 -25.79 21.61
N GLU A 597 11.56 -25.38 21.86
CA GLU A 597 11.99 -24.01 22.01
C GLU A 597 13.13 -23.71 21.02
N THR A 598 12.95 -22.67 20.21
CA THR A 598 13.89 -22.28 19.15
C THR A 598 14.30 -20.83 19.33
N TYR A 599 15.57 -20.54 19.03
CA TYR A 599 16.14 -19.21 19.11
C TYR A 599 16.78 -18.85 17.78
N ASP A 600 16.66 -17.60 17.39
CA ASP A 600 17.34 -17.08 16.21
C ASP A 600 17.66 -15.59 16.37
N GLY A 601 18.57 -15.08 15.57
CA GLY A 601 18.84 -13.66 15.54
C GLY A 601 19.68 -13.21 14.35
N LEU A 602 19.45 -11.97 13.94
CA LEU A 602 20.09 -11.40 12.76
C LEU A 602 20.52 -9.95 12.97
N VAL A 603 21.51 -9.53 12.18
CA VAL A 603 21.94 -8.14 12.05
C VAL A 603 21.52 -7.61 10.68
N SER A 604 21.02 -6.38 10.66
CA SER A 604 20.46 -5.68 9.51
C SER A 604 21.12 -4.30 9.33
N PRO A 605 22.16 -4.17 8.50
CA PRO A 605 22.77 -2.88 8.14
C PRO A 605 21.92 -2.10 7.14
N LYS A 606 22.00 -0.78 7.20
CA LYS A 606 21.12 0.16 6.48
C LYS A 606 21.89 1.41 6.06
N LEU A 607 21.60 1.91 4.86
CA LEU A 607 22.27 3.06 4.27
C LEU A 607 21.30 3.88 3.42
N SER A 608 21.33 5.20 3.62
CA SER A 608 20.69 6.19 2.75
C SER A 608 21.69 7.29 2.41
N LEU A 609 21.79 7.61 1.13
CA LEU A 609 22.57 8.72 0.60
C LEU A 609 21.60 9.68 -0.10
N VAL A 610 21.60 10.93 0.33
CA VAL A 610 20.70 11.96 -0.21
C VAL A 610 21.53 13.08 -0.83
N PHE A 611 21.18 13.45 -2.05
CA PHE A 611 21.87 14.44 -2.87
C PHE A 611 20.91 15.57 -3.25
N GLY A 612 21.36 16.82 -3.15
CA GLY A 612 20.55 18.02 -3.32
C GLY A 612 20.16 18.65 -1.96
N PRO A 613 19.26 19.66 -1.97
CA PRO A 613 18.38 20.00 -3.08
C PRO A 613 19.03 20.84 -4.18
N TRP A 614 18.77 20.50 -5.44
CA TRP A 614 19.06 21.34 -6.60
C TRP A 614 17.79 21.67 -7.36
N ALA A 615 17.45 22.95 -7.49
CA ALA A 615 16.18 23.38 -8.07
C ALA A 615 14.98 22.65 -7.42
N ASP A 616 14.93 22.68 -6.09
CA ASP A 616 13.90 22.05 -5.27
C ASP A 616 13.71 20.54 -5.55
N THR A 617 14.82 19.86 -5.87
CA THR A 617 14.85 18.43 -6.22
C THR A 617 15.97 17.72 -5.46
N GLU A 618 15.63 16.61 -4.81
CA GLU A 618 16.56 15.68 -4.16
C GLU A 618 16.61 14.36 -4.92
N PHE A 619 17.78 13.71 -4.88
CA PHE A 619 18.02 12.37 -5.38
C PHE A 619 18.46 11.46 -4.24
N TYR A 620 18.02 10.21 -4.28
CA TYR A 620 18.21 9.25 -3.20
C TYR A 620 18.85 7.98 -3.73
N LEU A 621 19.80 7.44 -2.97
CA LEU A 621 20.29 6.07 -3.10
C LEU A 621 20.13 5.39 -1.74
N ASN A 622 19.29 4.38 -1.68
CA ASN A 622 18.97 3.67 -0.44
C ASN A 622 19.27 2.19 -0.60
N GLY A 623 19.74 1.56 0.47
CA GLY A 623 19.99 0.13 0.52
C GLY A 623 19.98 -0.39 1.95
N GLY A 624 19.42 -1.57 2.18
CA GLY A 624 19.37 -2.13 3.52
C GLY A 624 18.88 -3.56 3.57
N MET A 625 19.10 -4.17 4.73
CA MET A 625 18.53 -5.48 5.07
C MET A 625 17.35 -5.32 6.02
N GLY A 626 16.37 -6.21 5.86
CA GLY A 626 15.18 -6.35 6.69
C GLY A 626 14.89 -7.84 6.90
N TYR A 627 13.73 -8.13 7.48
CA TYR A 627 13.27 -9.50 7.68
C TYR A 627 11.78 -9.51 8.04
N HIS A 628 11.19 -10.71 7.97
CA HIS A 628 10.00 -11.05 8.75
C HIS A 628 10.28 -12.31 9.59
N SER A 629 9.60 -12.44 10.73
CA SER A 629 9.54 -13.68 11.49
C SER A 629 8.46 -14.62 10.93
N ASN A 630 8.70 -15.93 11.02
CA ASN A 630 7.70 -16.94 10.70
C ASN A 630 6.87 -17.36 11.92
N ASP A 631 5.77 -18.08 11.65
CA ASP A 631 4.94 -18.66 12.71
C ASP A 631 5.77 -19.62 13.58
N ALA A 632 5.82 -19.36 14.88
CA ALA A 632 6.49 -20.19 15.89
C ALA A 632 6.13 -21.67 15.76
N ARG A 633 4.87 -21.94 15.42
CA ARG A 633 4.32 -23.28 15.21
C ARG A 633 5.01 -23.97 14.05
N GLY A 634 5.17 -23.29 12.91
CA GLY A 634 5.85 -23.79 11.71
C GLY A 634 7.36 -23.94 11.88
N VAL A 635 7.98 -23.05 12.66
CA VAL A 635 9.41 -23.10 13.03
C VAL A 635 9.74 -24.35 13.85
N ASN A 636 8.78 -24.87 14.63
CA ASN A 636 8.98 -26.04 15.48
C ASN A 636 8.29 -27.31 14.94
N THR A 637 7.64 -27.24 13.77
CA THR A 637 6.95 -28.40 13.18
C THR A 637 7.96 -29.44 12.69
N VAL A 638 7.88 -30.65 13.22
CA VAL A 638 8.64 -31.83 12.78
C VAL A 638 7.75 -32.98 12.33
N VAL A 639 6.46 -32.94 12.70
CA VAL A 639 5.41 -33.88 12.25
C VAL A 639 4.13 -33.13 11.92
N ASN A 640 3.33 -33.71 11.04
CA ASN A 640 2.09 -33.13 10.57
C ASN A 640 1.11 -33.05 11.75
N PRO A 641 0.53 -31.88 12.06
CA PRO A 641 -0.55 -31.81 13.03
C PRO A 641 -1.74 -32.68 12.64
N VAL A 642 -1.98 -32.87 11.34
CA VAL A 642 -2.93 -33.83 10.79
C VAL A 642 -2.30 -35.23 10.79
N GLY A 643 -2.76 -36.11 11.67
CA GLY A 643 -2.40 -37.53 11.68
C GLY A 643 -1.00 -37.88 12.20
N GLY A 644 -0.14 -36.91 12.51
CA GLY A 644 1.16 -37.13 13.16
C GLY A 644 2.25 -37.75 12.28
N GLY A 645 2.06 -37.74 10.95
CA GLY A 645 3.03 -38.26 9.98
C GLY A 645 4.22 -37.34 9.76
N ASN A 646 5.22 -37.81 9.00
CA ASN A 646 6.40 -37.01 8.63
C ASN A 646 6.25 -36.28 7.28
N LEU A 647 5.05 -36.34 6.69
CA LEU A 647 4.73 -35.72 5.42
C LEU A 647 3.70 -34.60 5.62
N ASP A 648 3.85 -33.50 4.89
CA ASP A 648 2.83 -32.45 4.80
C ASP A 648 1.59 -32.95 4.02
N ASP A 649 0.59 -32.09 3.90
CA ASP A 649 -0.70 -32.43 3.28
C ASP A 649 -0.55 -32.66 1.77
N GLU A 650 0.51 -32.13 1.16
CA GLU A 650 0.93 -32.37 -0.22
C GLU A 650 1.81 -33.62 -0.39
N GLY A 651 2.13 -34.33 0.70
CA GLY A 651 2.91 -35.58 0.69
C GLY A 651 4.43 -35.39 0.63
N ASN A 652 4.94 -34.19 0.85
CA ASN A 652 6.38 -33.88 0.92
C ASN A 652 6.92 -34.01 2.36
N PRO A 653 8.23 -34.28 2.54
CA PRO A 653 8.82 -34.32 3.87
C PRO A 653 8.72 -32.98 4.60
N ILE A 654 8.22 -33.01 5.83
CA ILE A 654 8.10 -31.82 6.67
C ILE A 654 9.49 -31.24 6.96
N THR A 655 9.65 -29.96 6.63
CA THR A 655 10.85 -29.18 6.95
C THR A 655 10.42 -27.98 7.79
N PRO A 656 11.01 -27.78 8.98
CA PRO A 656 10.71 -26.61 9.80
C PRO A 656 10.98 -25.31 9.04
N ALA A 657 10.12 -24.32 9.23
CA ALA A 657 10.30 -23.00 8.62
C ALA A 657 11.53 -22.27 9.22
N ASP A 658 12.21 -21.45 8.41
CA ASP A 658 13.27 -20.56 8.89
C ASP A 658 12.67 -19.54 9.88
N PRO A 659 13.19 -19.39 11.11
CA PRO A 659 12.58 -18.50 12.10
C PRO A 659 12.53 -17.04 11.66
N LEU A 660 13.61 -16.53 11.05
CA LEU A 660 13.74 -15.15 10.60
C LEU A 660 14.16 -15.08 9.12
N VAL A 661 13.21 -14.80 8.26
CA VAL A 661 13.41 -14.74 6.81
C VAL A 661 13.98 -13.38 6.44
N ARG A 662 15.20 -13.37 5.89
CA ARG A 662 15.88 -12.13 5.52
C ARG A 662 15.34 -11.54 4.22
N SER A 663 15.29 -10.22 4.16
CA SER A 663 14.99 -9.44 2.97
C SER A 663 16.06 -8.38 2.69
N TYR A 664 16.29 -8.10 1.41
CA TYR A 664 17.27 -7.13 0.93
C TYR A 664 16.55 -6.14 0.02
N SER A 665 16.77 -4.85 0.20
CA SER A 665 16.16 -3.84 -0.69
C SER A 665 17.18 -2.80 -1.12
N ALA A 666 17.04 -2.31 -2.35
CA ALA A 666 17.74 -1.14 -2.85
C ALA A 666 16.76 -0.24 -3.62
N GLU A 667 16.96 1.08 -3.55
CA GLU A 667 16.14 2.08 -4.22
C GLU A 667 16.99 3.21 -4.77
N ILE A 668 16.68 3.64 -6.00
CA ILE A 668 17.13 4.91 -6.57
C ILE A 668 15.89 5.78 -6.73
N GLY A 669 15.92 6.97 -6.15
CA GLY A 669 14.75 7.83 -6.09
C GLY A 669 15.02 9.28 -6.45
N ALA A 670 13.96 10.00 -6.81
CA ALA A 670 13.96 11.45 -6.91
C ALA A 670 12.67 12.02 -6.29
N ARG A 671 12.79 13.16 -5.61
CA ARG A 671 11.66 13.95 -5.08
C ARG A 671 11.83 15.38 -5.57
N THR A 672 10.77 15.98 -6.12
CA THR A 672 10.82 17.36 -6.60
C THR A 672 9.57 18.14 -6.23
N THR A 673 9.79 19.41 -5.87
CA THR A 673 8.75 20.43 -5.65
C THR A 673 8.96 21.66 -6.54
N TRP A 674 9.71 21.51 -7.64
CA TRP A 674 10.06 22.58 -8.59
C TRP A 674 8.87 23.30 -9.24
N VAL A 675 7.68 22.69 -9.21
CA VAL A 675 6.42 23.29 -9.65
C VAL A 675 5.62 23.60 -8.40
N LYS A 676 5.23 24.87 -8.22
CA LYS A 676 4.47 25.33 -7.06
C LYS A 676 3.22 24.46 -6.85
N GLY A 677 3.07 23.93 -5.63
CA GLY A 677 1.94 23.09 -5.24
C GLY A 677 2.00 21.64 -5.74
N LEU A 678 2.99 21.27 -6.57
CA LEU A 678 3.20 19.89 -7.03
C LEU A 678 4.33 19.26 -6.24
N GLN A 679 4.03 18.16 -5.56
CA GLN A 679 5.01 17.20 -5.08
C GLN A 679 5.03 15.99 -6.00
N SER A 680 6.20 15.64 -6.50
CA SER A 680 6.37 14.46 -7.35
C SER A 680 7.53 13.61 -6.84
N THR A 681 7.31 12.30 -6.77
CA THR A 681 8.32 11.31 -6.40
C THR A 681 8.39 10.23 -7.47
N LEU A 682 9.59 9.83 -7.82
CA LEU A 682 9.88 8.69 -8.69
C LEU A 682 10.84 7.77 -7.94
N ALA A 683 10.50 6.50 -7.81
CA ALA A 683 11.36 5.49 -7.22
C ALA A 683 11.50 4.30 -8.16
N ILE A 684 12.72 3.83 -8.36
CA ILE A 684 13.06 2.58 -9.02
C ILE A 684 13.67 1.69 -7.94
N TRP A 685 13.07 0.55 -7.68
CA TRP A 685 13.41 -0.28 -6.53
C TRP A 685 13.60 -1.74 -6.92
N TRP A 686 14.36 -2.44 -6.07
CA TRP A 686 14.66 -3.86 -6.16
C TRP A 686 14.57 -4.47 -4.75
N LEU A 687 14.02 -5.68 -4.64
CA LEU A 687 13.84 -6.39 -3.39
C LEU A 687 14.01 -7.90 -3.58
N ASP A 688 14.83 -8.54 -2.75
CA ASP A 688 14.93 -9.99 -2.63
C ASP A 688 14.45 -10.43 -1.23
N ILE A 689 13.79 -11.59 -1.15
CA ILE A 689 13.43 -12.24 0.12
C ILE A 689 13.79 -13.73 0.06
N ASP A 690 14.27 -14.27 1.19
CA ASP A 690 14.80 -15.62 1.25
C ASP A 690 13.70 -16.71 1.30
N SER A 691 12.47 -16.35 1.68
CA SER A 691 11.29 -17.22 1.68
C SER A 691 10.01 -16.41 1.47
N GLU A 692 9.11 -16.92 0.63
CA GLU A 692 7.74 -16.41 0.50
C GLU A 692 6.79 -17.09 1.49
N LEU A 693 5.60 -16.51 1.68
CA LEU A 693 4.46 -17.15 2.31
C LEU A 693 3.33 -17.28 1.30
N LEU A 694 2.94 -18.52 0.97
CA LEU A 694 1.90 -18.80 -0.02
C LEU A 694 0.62 -19.26 0.66
N PHE A 695 -0.53 -18.78 0.19
CA PHE A 695 -1.84 -19.15 0.69
C PHE A 695 -2.19 -20.61 0.35
N VAL A 696 -2.73 -21.33 1.32
CA VAL A 696 -3.22 -22.71 1.23
C VAL A 696 -4.72 -22.70 1.53
N GLY A 697 -5.52 -23.08 0.53
CA GLY A 697 -6.98 -23.02 0.59
C GLY A 697 -7.57 -23.90 1.70
N ASP A 698 -7.13 -25.15 1.80
CA ASP A 698 -7.67 -26.13 2.76
C ASP A 698 -7.44 -25.73 4.22
N ALA A 699 -6.23 -25.27 4.53
CA ALA A 699 -5.87 -24.81 5.87
C ALA A 699 -6.31 -23.36 6.17
N GLY A 700 -6.76 -22.62 5.15
CA GLY A 700 -7.11 -21.21 5.28
C GLY A 700 -5.99 -20.34 5.86
N THR A 701 -4.74 -20.65 5.53
CA THR A 701 -3.54 -20.02 6.09
C THR A 701 -2.41 -19.97 5.06
N THR A 702 -1.22 -19.51 5.44
CA THR A 702 -0.04 -19.44 4.58
C THR A 702 1.07 -20.41 4.98
N THR A 703 1.83 -20.93 4.01
CA THR A 703 3.00 -21.79 4.24
C THR A 703 4.29 -21.18 3.67
N ALA A 704 5.41 -21.45 4.32
CA ALA A 704 6.74 -21.00 3.88
C ALA A 704 7.13 -21.64 2.54
N SER A 705 7.70 -20.84 1.64
CA SER A 705 7.97 -21.24 0.26
C SER A 705 9.29 -20.66 -0.25
N ARG A 706 9.53 -20.81 -1.55
CA ARG A 706 10.81 -20.51 -2.22
C ARG A 706 11.21 -19.03 -2.10
N PRO A 707 12.52 -18.72 -2.15
CA PRO A 707 13.03 -17.34 -2.24
C PRO A 707 12.54 -16.65 -3.51
N SER A 708 12.40 -15.33 -3.45
CA SER A 708 11.91 -14.54 -4.58
C SER A 708 12.68 -13.23 -4.80
N ARG A 709 12.40 -12.62 -5.95
CA ARG A 709 12.93 -11.33 -6.38
C ARG A 709 11.81 -10.49 -6.96
N ARG A 710 11.83 -9.21 -6.62
CA ARG A 710 10.93 -8.18 -7.14
C ARG A 710 11.70 -6.94 -7.55
N TYR A 711 11.21 -6.26 -8.57
CA TYR A 711 11.65 -4.92 -8.92
C TYR A 711 10.48 -4.13 -9.50
N GLY A 712 10.57 -2.81 -9.43
CA GLY A 712 9.49 -1.97 -9.90
C GLY A 712 9.81 -0.49 -9.98
N ILE A 713 8.82 0.24 -10.48
CA ILE A 713 8.83 1.69 -10.60
C ILE A 713 7.57 2.23 -9.94
N GLU A 714 7.73 3.23 -9.08
CA GLU A 714 6.63 3.96 -8.45
C GLU A 714 6.74 5.44 -8.84
N PHE A 715 5.67 6.02 -9.35
CA PHE A 715 5.58 7.43 -9.71
C PHE A 715 4.35 8.06 -9.06
N ASN A 716 4.59 8.91 -8.06
CA ASN A 716 3.54 9.44 -7.19
C ASN A 716 3.51 10.96 -7.29
N ASN A 717 2.31 11.50 -7.48
CA ASN A 717 2.09 12.92 -7.71
C ASN A 717 0.98 13.42 -6.78
N TYR A 718 1.25 14.53 -6.10
CA TYR A 718 0.29 15.24 -5.28
C TYR A 718 0.33 16.71 -5.66
N TYR A 719 -0.77 17.24 -6.19
CA TYR A 719 -0.82 18.56 -6.80
C TYR A 719 -1.97 19.40 -6.27
N THR A 720 -1.65 20.57 -5.72
CA THR A 720 -2.61 21.58 -5.27
C THR A 720 -2.49 22.83 -6.17
N PRO A 721 -3.06 22.81 -7.39
CA PRO A 721 -2.98 23.96 -8.31
C PRO A 721 -3.68 25.22 -7.77
N THR A 722 -4.70 25.04 -6.94
CA THR A 722 -5.49 26.09 -6.31
C THR A 722 -5.80 25.69 -4.86
N GLU A 723 -6.33 26.61 -4.06
CA GLU A 723 -6.75 26.33 -2.67
C GLU A 723 -7.96 25.39 -2.59
N TRP A 724 -8.79 25.34 -3.63
CA TRP A 724 -10.01 24.53 -3.67
C TRP A 724 -9.86 23.19 -4.40
N LEU A 725 -8.72 22.91 -5.03
CA LEU A 725 -8.52 21.70 -5.84
C LEU A 725 -7.22 21.00 -5.46
N THR A 726 -7.33 19.70 -5.17
CA THR A 726 -6.22 18.77 -5.07
C THR A 726 -6.37 17.67 -6.11
N LEU A 727 -5.29 17.32 -6.78
CA LEU A 727 -5.19 16.19 -7.69
C LEU A 727 -4.08 15.28 -7.19
N ASP A 728 -4.34 13.99 -7.10
CA ASP A 728 -3.31 13.02 -6.75
C ASP A 728 -3.38 11.79 -7.64
N ALA A 729 -2.20 11.24 -7.94
CA ALA A 729 -2.03 10.10 -8.81
C ALA A 729 -0.80 9.29 -8.38
N ASP A 730 -1.05 8.07 -7.93
CA ASP A 730 -0.06 7.09 -7.48
C ASP A 730 -0.05 5.94 -8.49
N LEU A 731 1.08 5.77 -9.19
CA LEU A 731 1.28 4.75 -10.22
C LEU A 731 2.38 3.80 -9.75
N SER A 732 2.09 2.51 -9.66
CA SER A 732 3.04 1.48 -9.25
C SER A 732 3.04 0.33 -10.25
N PHE A 733 4.23 -0.02 -10.73
CA PHE A 733 4.47 -1.14 -11.64
C PHE A 733 5.56 -2.02 -11.06
N SER A 734 5.32 -3.31 -10.98
CA SER A 734 6.26 -4.28 -10.39
C SER A 734 6.24 -5.60 -11.11
N GLU A 735 7.38 -6.27 -11.11
CA GLU A 735 7.50 -7.66 -11.56
C GLU A 735 8.07 -8.50 -10.42
N ALA A 736 7.46 -9.67 -10.18
CA ALA A 736 7.77 -10.54 -9.06
C ALA A 736 7.93 -12.00 -9.53
N ARG A 737 9.05 -12.65 -9.18
CA ARG A 737 9.35 -14.04 -9.58
C ARG A 737 10.09 -14.80 -8.47
N PHE A 738 9.89 -16.11 -8.42
CA PHE A 738 10.77 -16.99 -7.64
C PHE A 738 12.19 -16.99 -8.21
N ARG A 739 13.19 -17.11 -7.33
CA ARG A 739 14.61 -17.11 -7.72
C ARG A 739 15.14 -18.51 -8.05
N ASN A 740 14.54 -19.56 -7.49
CA ASN A 740 14.97 -20.94 -7.68
C ASN A 740 14.04 -21.66 -8.66
N ASN A 741 14.53 -21.93 -9.87
CA ASN A 741 13.85 -22.79 -10.83
C ASN A 741 14.01 -24.25 -10.38
N LEU A 742 12.96 -24.85 -9.82
CA LEU A 742 12.86 -26.29 -9.64
C LEU A 742 12.43 -26.89 -10.98
N ASP A 743 13.36 -27.52 -11.70
CA ASP A 743 13.20 -28.39 -12.89
C ASP A 743 12.06 -28.10 -13.91
N GLY A 744 11.68 -26.82 -14.08
CA GLY A 744 10.69 -26.35 -15.04
C GLY A 744 9.22 -26.71 -14.73
N ALA A 745 8.97 -27.77 -13.94
CA ALA A 745 7.61 -28.26 -13.66
C ALA A 745 6.80 -27.35 -12.72
N ALA A 746 7.46 -26.69 -11.75
CA ALA A 746 6.79 -25.86 -10.73
C ALA A 746 6.72 -24.36 -11.09
N GLY A 747 7.17 -23.94 -12.28
CA GLY A 747 7.18 -22.54 -12.70
C GLY A 747 7.95 -21.56 -11.80
N ASN A 748 7.91 -20.27 -12.14
CA ASN A 748 8.65 -19.19 -11.47
C ASN A 748 7.80 -17.95 -11.14
N TYR A 749 6.48 -18.01 -11.33
CA TYR A 749 5.56 -16.96 -10.92
C TYR A 749 5.20 -17.11 -9.45
N ILE A 750 4.91 -16.00 -8.80
CA ILE A 750 4.41 -15.98 -7.42
C ILE A 750 2.89 -15.78 -7.49
N PRO A 751 2.09 -16.74 -7.01
CA PRO A 751 0.64 -16.60 -6.93
C PRO A 751 0.21 -15.31 -6.23
N ASN A 752 -0.83 -14.67 -6.75
CA ASN A 752 -1.41 -13.41 -6.27
C ASN A 752 -0.45 -12.19 -6.23
N SER A 753 0.67 -12.22 -6.95
CA SER A 753 1.54 -11.04 -7.10
C SER A 753 0.91 -9.97 -8.00
N VAL A 754 0.52 -8.83 -7.43
CA VAL A 754 -0.09 -7.71 -8.18
C VAL A 754 0.99 -6.89 -8.89
N GLU A 755 0.97 -6.91 -10.23
CA GLU A 755 2.01 -6.25 -11.04
C GLU A 755 1.73 -4.77 -11.33
N THR A 756 0.47 -4.32 -11.32
CA THR A 756 0.11 -2.92 -11.63
C THR A 756 -0.93 -2.39 -10.65
N VAL A 757 -0.66 -1.22 -10.08
CA VAL A 757 -1.59 -0.47 -9.24
C VAL A 757 -1.66 0.98 -9.71
N ILE A 758 -2.88 1.49 -9.89
CA ILE A 758 -3.15 2.90 -10.19
C ILE A 758 -4.20 3.39 -9.22
N ALA A 759 -3.86 4.40 -8.42
CA ALA A 759 -4.80 5.13 -7.59
C ALA A 759 -4.76 6.60 -7.99
N ALA A 760 -5.90 7.20 -8.30
CA ALA A 760 -5.96 8.60 -8.71
C ALA A 760 -7.23 9.28 -8.21
N GLY A 761 -7.17 10.57 -7.93
CA GLY A 761 -8.34 11.32 -7.46
C GLY A 761 -8.26 12.80 -7.72
N ALA A 762 -9.43 13.42 -7.62
CA ALA A 762 -9.60 14.86 -7.55
C ALA A 762 -10.42 15.18 -6.31
N THR A 763 -9.90 16.05 -5.45
CA THR A 763 -10.58 16.52 -4.24
C THR A 763 -10.85 18.00 -4.35
N PHE A 764 -12.11 18.37 -4.18
CA PHE A 764 -12.61 19.73 -4.10
C PHE A 764 -12.73 20.14 -2.63
N HIS A 765 -12.16 21.28 -2.28
CA HIS A 765 -12.19 21.88 -0.95
C HIS A 765 -12.94 23.20 -1.03
N ASP A 766 -13.99 23.39 -0.23
CA ASP A 766 -14.78 24.62 -0.16
C ASP A 766 -15.16 25.21 -1.54
N PHE A 767 -15.45 24.34 -2.50
CA PHE A 767 -15.85 24.70 -3.84
C PHE A 767 -17.24 25.36 -3.81
N PHE A 768 -17.41 26.45 -4.55
CA PHE A 768 -18.65 27.25 -4.52
C PHE A 768 -19.19 27.59 -3.12
N LYS A 769 -18.29 27.85 -2.14
CA LYS A 769 -18.63 28.25 -0.76
C LYS A 769 -19.47 27.19 -0.03
N GLY A 770 -18.84 26.07 0.28
CA GLY A 770 -19.37 25.02 1.14
C GLY A 770 -19.34 23.62 0.56
N TRP A 771 -19.16 23.45 -0.77
CA TRP A 771 -19.10 22.09 -1.35
C TRP A 771 -17.72 21.48 -1.22
N TYR A 772 -17.66 20.18 -0.98
CA TYR A 772 -16.42 19.43 -0.91
C TYR A 772 -16.61 17.99 -1.39
N GLY A 773 -15.52 17.26 -1.59
CA GLY A 773 -15.54 15.85 -2.00
C GLY A 773 -14.86 15.65 -3.35
N GLY A 774 -15.20 14.58 -4.07
CA GLY A 774 -14.74 14.34 -5.43
C GLY A 774 -14.57 12.85 -5.78
N PRO A 775 -14.18 12.56 -7.03
CA PRO A 775 -14.02 11.19 -7.51
C PRO A 775 -12.67 10.56 -7.12
N ARG A 776 -12.69 9.25 -6.93
CA ARG A 776 -11.52 8.40 -6.68
C ARG A 776 -11.57 7.17 -7.59
N LEU A 777 -10.49 6.98 -8.34
CA LEU A 777 -10.23 5.81 -9.16
C LEU A 777 -9.25 4.89 -8.43
N ARG A 778 -9.55 3.59 -8.43
CA ARG A 778 -8.68 2.52 -7.97
C ARG A 778 -8.60 1.45 -9.05
N TYR A 779 -7.40 1.03 -9.39
CA TYR A 779 -7.15 -0.07 -10.31
C TYR A 779 -6.03 -0.95 -9.78
N PHE A 780 -6.23 -2.26 -9.85
CA PHE A 780 -5.18 -3.25 -9.70
C PHE A 780 -5.29 -4.28 -10.82
N GLY A 781 -4.15 -4.61 -11.43
CA GLY A 781 -4.08 -5.42 -12.63
C GLY A 781 -4.33 -6.91 -12.40
N PRO A 782 -4.42 -7.69 -13.49
CA PRO A 782 -4.35 -9.15 -13.47
C PRO A 782 -3.15 -9.63 -12.66
N ARG A 783 -3.29 -10.77 -11.99
CA ARG A 783 -2.20 -11.44 -11.26
C ARG A 783 -2.22 -12.93 -11.56
N THR A 784 -1.05 -13.54 -11.61
CA THR A 784 -0.94 -14.99 -11.73
C THR A 784 -1.49 -15.65 -10.46
N LEU A 785 -2.22 -16.75 -10.60
CA LEU A 785 -2.84 -17.49 -9.48
C LEU A 785 -2.16 -18.83 -9.19
N ASP A 786 -1.24 -19.25 -10.06
CA ASP A 786 -0.42 -20.44 -9.92
C ASP A 786 1.07 -20.12 -10.13
N GLU A 787 1.96 -21.08 -9.93
CA GLU A 787 3.39 -20.84 -10.12
C GLU A 787 3.83 -20.92 -11.59
N THR A 788 3.02 -21.50 -12.47
CA THR A 788 3.36 -21.70 -13.89
C THR A 788 3.23 -20.41 -14.71
N GLY A 789 2.30 -19.52 -14.36
CA GLY A 789 1.99 -18.35 -15.17
C GLY A 789 0.76 -18.51 -16.07
N ASP A 790 0.20 -19.72 -16.15
CA ASP A 790 -0.86 -20.07 -17.09
C ASP A 790 -2.25 -19.64 -16.58
N ILE A 791 -2.45 -19.62 -15.27
CA ILE A 791 -3.72 -19.22 -14.65
C ILE A 791 -3.61 -17.79 -14.11
N LYS A 792 -4.49 -16.89 -14.56
CA LYS A 792 -4.49 -15.48 -14.17
C LYS A 792 -5.88 -14.99 -13.80
N SER A 793 -5.96 -14.10 -12.81
CA SER A 793 -7.19 -13.36 -12.52
C SER A 793 -7.45 -12.28 -13.58
N GLU A 794 -8.68 -11.80 -13.62
CA GLU A 794 -8.97 -10.51 -14.25
C GLU A 794 -8.45 -9.35 -13.39
N GLY A 795 -8.34 -8.16 -13.99
CA GLY A 795 -8.04 -6.92 -13.28
C GLY A 795 -9.29 -6.24 -12.75
N THR A 796 -9.13 -5.43 -11.70
CA THR A 796 -10.25 -4.76 -11.02
C THR A 796 -10.10 -3.25 -11.12
N LEU A 797 -11.16 -2.58 -11.56
CA LEU A 797 -11.25 -1.12 -11.72
C LEU A 797 -12.48 -0.62 -10.97
N LEU A 798 -12.29 0.27 -10.01
CA LEU A 798 -13.39 0.87 -9.23
C LEU A 798 -13.31 2.39 -9.30
N LEU A 799 -14.48 3.01 -9.50
CA LEU A 799 -14.65 4.46 -9.44
C LEU A 799 -15.69 4.77 -8.37
N SER A 800 -15.28 5.54 -7.37
CA SER A 800 -16.14 6.00 -6.28
C SER A 800 -16.13 7.53 -6.23
N ALA A 801 -17.10 8.16 -5.59
CA ALA A 801 -17.10 9.60 -5.39
C ALA A 801 -17.82 9.98 -4.10
N SER A 802 -17.43 11.12 -3.54
CA SER A 802 -18.13 11.79 -2.45
C SER A 802 -18.54 13.20 -2.86
N LEU A 803 -19.66 13.68 -2.33
CA LEU A 803 -20.07 15.08 -2.43
C LEU A 803 -20.67 15.49 -1.10
N GLY A 804 -20.07 16.47 -0.45
CA GLY A 804 -20.57 17.05 0.78
C GLY A 804 -20.81 18.55 0.67
N TYR A 805 -21.62 19.06 1.58
CA TYR A 805 -21.96 20.47 1.69
C TYR A 805 -21.91 20.91 3.16
N GLU A 806 -21.11 21.93 3.45
CA GLU A 806 -21.11 22.63 4.73
C GLU A 806 -22.30 23.60 4.78
N PHE A 807 -23.39 23.16 5.41
CA PHE A 807 -24.60 23.96 5.54
C PHE A 807 -24.37 25.18 6.44
N ASN A 808 -23.58 25.01 7.50
CA ASN A 808 -23.01 26.07 8.32
C ASN A 808 -21.79 25.52 9.08
N LYS A 809 -21.14 26.36 9.90
CA LYS A 809 -19.95 25.99 10.68
C LYS A 809 -20.15 24.78 11.63
N ASN A 810 -21.40 24.47 12.00
CA ASN A 810 -21.76 23.42 12.96
C ASN A 810 -22.38 22.18 12.29
N LEU A 811 -22.72 22.23 11.01
CA LEU A 811 -23.45 21.14 10.35
C LEU A 811 -23.04 21.00 8.89
N SER A 812 -22.65 19.78 8.52
CA SER A 812 -22.42 19.39 7.13
C SER A 812 -23.19 18.12 6.77
N PHE A 813 -23.50 17.98 5.50
CA PHE A 813 -24.09 16.78 4.91
C PHE A 813 -23.13 16.17 3.90
N GLN A 814 -23.17 14.85 3.74
CA GLN A 814 -22.31 14.13 2.80
C GLN A 814 -23.11 13.02 2.11
N ALA A 815 -22.91 12.89 0.81
CA ALA A 815 -23.36 11.77 0.01
C ALA A 815 -22.15 11.07 -0.62
N GLU A 816 -22.15 9.76 -0.60
CA GLU A 816 -21.09 8.93 -1.16
C GLU A 816 -21.70 7.88 -2.08
N VAL A 817 -21.02 7.62 -3.19
CA VAL A 817 -21.38 6.58 -4.14
C VAL A 817 -20.14 5.74 -4.41
N TYR A 818 -20.26 4.43 -4.20
CA TYR A 818 -19.19 3.48 -4.44
C TYR A 818 -19.50 2.65 -5.69
N ASN A 819 -18.44 2.25 -6.40
CA ASN A 819 -18.56 1.49 -7.66
C ASN A 819 -19.57 2.10 -8.65
N ILE A 820 -19.39 3.39 -8.98
CA ILE A 820 -20.28 4.19 -9.85
C ILE A 820 -20.47 3.55 -11.24
N LEU A 821 -19.45 2.84 -11.71
CA LEU A 821 -19.49 2.13 -13.00
C LEU A 821 -20.26 0.81 -12.93
N ASN A 822 -20.71 0.42 -11.73
CA ASN A 822 -21.38 -0.84 -11.44
C ASN A 822 -20.66 -2.04 -12.06
N ARG A 823 -19.34 -2.09 -11.86
CA ARG A 823 -18.50 -3.17 -12.39
C ARG A 823 -18.67 -4.41 -11.53
N GLU A 824 -18.78 -5.55 -12.18
CA GLU A 824 -18.86 -6.88 -11.56
C GLU A 824 -17.47 -7.52 -11.49
N ASP A 825 -16.47 -6.72 -11.11
CA ASP A 825 -15.09 -7.19 -10.94
C ASP A 825 -14.98 -8.00 -9.62
N ASP A 826 -13.85 -8.69 -9.44
CA ASP A 826 -13.60 -9.47 -8.23
C ASP A 826 -12.73 -8.66 -7.25
N GLY A 827 -13.10 -8.66 -5.98
CA GLY A 827 -12.29 -8.06 -4.91
C GLY A 827 -11.02 -8.88 -4.69
N ILE A 828 -11.13 -10.19 -4.83
CA ILE A 828 -10.02 -11.14 -4.86
C ILE A 828 -10.39 -12.40 -5.64
N THR A 829 -9.38 -13.16 -6.06
CA THR A 829 -9.49 -14.38 -6.84
C THR A 829 -8.32 -15.28 -6.47
N TYR A 830 -8.58 -16.56 -6.31
CA TYR A 830 -7.65 -17.64 -6.05
C TYR A 830 -7.88 -18.78 -7.04
N PHE A 831 -6.93 -19.70 -7.13
CA PHE A 831 -7.06 -20.93 -7.90
C PHE A 831 -6.58 -22.10 -7.05
N TYR A 832 -7.49 -23.00 -6.69
CA TYR A 832 -7.21 -24.20 -5.90
C TYR A 832 -8.36 -25.20 -6.02
N GLY A 833 -8.13 -26.45 -5.60
CA GLY A 833 -9.11 -27.53 -5.59
C GLY A 833 -10.14 -27.37 -4.46
N SER A 834 -11.41 -27.54 -4.80
CA SER A 834 -12.51 -27.63 -3.82
C SER A 834 -13.54 -28.64 -4.28
N ARG A 835 -14.45 -29.08 -3.39
CA ARG A 835 -15.51 -30.02 -3.75
C ARG A 835 -16.88 -29.47 -3.41
N LEU A 836 -17.76 -29.30 -4.39
CA LEU A 836 -19.17 -28.98 -4.17
C LEU A 836 -19.96 -30.24 -3.78
N PRO A 837 -21.16 -30.10 -3.17
CA PRO A 837 -22.02 -31.24 -2.86
C PRO A 837 -22.28 -32.13 -4.08
N GLY A 838 -22.00 -33.43 -3.94
CA GLY A 838 -22.25 -34.44 -4.98
C GLY A 838 -21.23 -34.50 -6.12
N GLU A 839 -20.16 -33.70 -6.08
CA GLU A 839 -19.04 -33.83 -7.04
C GLU A 839 -18.27 -35.14 -6.78
N ASN A 840 -18.38 -36.06 -7.75
CA ASN A 840 -17.75 -37.37 -7.73
C ASN A 840 -17.05 -37.66 -9.06
N ASP A 841 -16.03 -38.52 -9.02
CA ASP A 841 -15.38 -39.07 -10.20
C ASP A 841 -16.32 -40.02 -11.00
N ASN A 842 -15.85 -40.49 -12.16
CA ASN A 842 -16.63 -41.35 -13.06
C ASN A 842 -16.99 -42.73 -12.46
N VAL A 843 -16.44 -43.11 -11.31
CA VAL A 843 -16.73 -44.35 -10.60
C VAL A 843 -17.43 -44.12 -9.25
N GLY A 844 -17.77 -42.87 -8.92
CA GLY A 844 -18.56 -42.48 -7.76
C GLY A 844 -17.75 -42.17 -6.49
N ASN A 845 -16.43 -41.98 -6.58
CA ASN A 845 -15.64 -41.49 -5.45
C ASN A 845 -15.69 -39.96 -5.39
N PRO A 846 -15.75 -39.34 -4.21
CA PRO A 846 -15.66 -37.89 -4.11
C PRO A 846 -14.32 -37.36 -4.66
N VAL A 847 -14.36 -36.23 -5.37
CA VAL A 847 -13.15 -35.64 -5.99
C VAL A 847 -13.19 -34.12 -5.96
N ALA A 848 -12.12 -33.48 -5.49
CA ALA A 848 -11.92 -32.04 -5.65
C ALA A 848 -11.71 -31.66 -7.13
N THR A 849 -12.19 -30.48 -7.49
CA THR A 849 -12.00 -29.88 -8.81
C THR A 849 -11.28 -28.54 -8.65
N ASP A 850 -10.13 -28.40 -9.32
CA ASP A 850 -9.42 -27.12 -9.42
C ASP A 850 -10.25 -26.10 -10.20
N ASP A 851 -10.48 -24.94 -9.60
CA ASP A 851 -11.22 -23.84 -10.22
C ASP A 851 -10.87 -22.49 -9.56
N PHE A 852 -11.32 -21.42 -10.19
CA PHE A 852 -11.28 -20.08 -9.63
C PHE A 852 -12.22 -19.96 -8.44
N HIS A 853 -11.71 -19.38 -7.35
CA HIS A 853 -12.49 -18.99 -6.18
C HIS A 853 -12.39 -17.48 -6.02
N PHE A 854 -13.52 -16.77 -5.96
CA PHE A 854 -13.50 -15.31 -5.94
C PHE A 854 -14.47 -14.73 -4.91
N HIS A 855 -14.15 -13.53 -4.41
CA HIS A 855 -15.08 -12.71 -3.64
C HIS A 855 -15.45 -11.49 -4.48
N PRO A 856 -16.74 -11.23 -4.77
CA PRO A 856 -17.14 -10.16 -5.67
C PRO A 856 -16.93 -8.78 -5.03
N VAL A 857 -16.59 -7.78 -5.85
CA VAL A 857 -16.75 -6.38 -5.39
C VAL A 857 -18.23 -6.07 -5.16
N GLU A 858 -18.50 -5.20 -4.19
CA GLU A 858 -19.87 -4.72 -3.97
C GLU A 858 -20.41 -3.98 -5.21
N PRO A 859 -21.69 -4.15 -5.55
CA PRO A 859 -22.33 -3.41 -6.63
C PRO A 859 -22.45 -1.92 -6.26
N VAL A 860 -23.01 -1.10 -7.16
CA VAL A 860 -23.21 0.32 -6.86
C VAL A 860 -23.94 0.52 -5.54
N SER A 861 -23.33 1.31 -4.64
CA SER A 861 -23.84 1.51 -3.28
C SER A 861 -23.80 2.98 -2.89
N PHE A 862 -24.77 3.41 -2.09
CA PHE A 862 -24.97 4.80 -1.71
C PHE A 862 -24.93 4.93 -0.19
N ARG A 863 -24.23 5.95 0.32
CA ARG A 863 -24.25 6.32 1.73
C ARG A 863 -24.58 7.81 1.87
N LEU A 864 -25.42 8.14 2.84
CA LEU A 864 -25.81 9.51 3.18
C LEU A 864 -25.54 9.74 4.66
N GLY A 865 -24.97 10.88 4.99
CA GLY A 865 -24.65 11.20 6.37
C GLY A 865 -24.68 12.69 6.67
N PHE A 866 -24.64 12.99 7.96
CA PHE A 866 -24.43 14.34 8.48
C PHE A 866 -23.33 14.32 9.54
N THR A 867 -22.63 15.44 9.67
CA THR A 867 -21.67 15.70 10.74
C THR A 867 -22.08 16.98 11.46
N ALA A 868 -22.35 16.87 12.76
CA ALA A 868 -22.54 18.00 13.66
C ALA A 868 -21.23 18.29 14.40
N LYS A 869 -20.82 19.55 14.42
CA LYS A 869 -19.56 20.04 15.02
C LYS A 869 -19.87 20.97 16.18
N PHE A 870 -19.17 20.82 17.30
CA PHE A 870 -19.42 21.55 18.56
C PHE A 870 -18.18 22.25 19.10
#